data_AF-A0A9P6UW23-F1
#
_entry.id   AF-A0A9P6UW23-F1
#
_cell.length_a   1.000
_cell.length_b   1.000
_cell.length_c   1.000
_cell.angle_alpha   90.00
_cell.angle_beta   90.00
_cell.angle_gamma   90.00
#
_symmetry.space_group_name_H-M   'P 1'
#
loop_
_entity.id
_entity.type
_entity.pdbx_description
1 polymer ?
#
loop_
_entity_poly.entity_id
_entity_poly.type
_entity_poly.pdbx_seq_one_letter_code
_entity_poly.pdbx_strand_id
1 'polypeptide(L)'
;MIKNHTNRVLSLARDVLETEATAILSLASRLDQNFIAAVELLLACTGRVVVSGIGKSGHIARKLAATLASTGTPAFFVHPAEASHGDLGMIMVEDVVIVLSNSGETEELVDILPSIKRTGARLIAMTGNPASSLAKLADVHLNARVEKEACPLNLAPTASTTAALALSDALAMAVLDARGFGPEDFARSHPGGTLGRRLLTYVRDVMRADVQLPCVELSATVHDALFEITEKRLGMTAVVDHAGSVRGIFTDGDLRRLLAKRNDVSTLNIAEVMTAQPYTISPDRLAIEAVELMERYCINQMLVCQGDLMEKASVSAAVNARAARVRLMIFDVDGVLTDGRLYFSAAGESSKSFDTLDGQGIKLLAAGGVQIALITGRASQMVTARAQELGIEWVYQGVHDKAVAFAELLSRARCTAEECGYMGDDWPDLPVMMKVAFAAAPANAHAEVLARAHWVAHARGGYGAAREVCDLILRAQHSYDTLLSAACAGASYWLLQLHLPPSRSSAPQVKMHRPDYFAEHFSITLLDQTGATQYRINAAKMVHYEDNDNTDVVLPAVRAFVAGQPDVTSFAKRGKINGNGSILDLYGDAHVRRAQGDQDPALEADSQHFRFLINDDIVQTDQSVKLKRGASIVTASGMSYNNLTRVVKLVGQVRGVIAADTFISNSASPKR
;
A
#
# COMPACT_ATOMS: atom_id res chain seq x y z
N MET A 1 -5.27 42.74 -17.81
CA MET A 1 -5.46 42.81 -16.34
C MET A 1 -5.72 41.45 -15.68
N ILE A 2 -6.55 40.56 -16.25
CA ILE A 2 -6.90 39.27 -15.62
C ILE A 2 -5.69 38.31 -15.44
N LYS A 3 -4.79 38.18 -16.43
CA LYS A 3 -3.58 37.33 -16.30
C LYS A 3 -2.62 37.77 -15.17
N ASN A 4 -2.51 39.07 -14.89
CA ASN A 4 -1.71 39.57 -13.76
C ASN A 4 -2.36 39.28 -12.40
N HIS A 5 -3.69 39.18 -12.33
CA HIS A 5 -4.39 38.78 -11.13
C HIS A 5 -4.19 37.29 -10.82
N THR A 6 -4.25 36.41 -11.84
CA THR A 6 -4.09 34.95 -11.63
C THR A 6 -2.69 34.59 -11.12
N ASN A 7 -1.63 35.21 -11.66
CA ASN A 7 -0.26 34.99 -11.18
C ASN A 7 -0.04 35.50 -9.75
N ARG A 8 -0.71 36.61 -9.39
CA ARG A 8 -0.65 37.18 -8.02
C ARG A 8 -1.39 36.32 -7.00
N VAL A 9 -2.49 35.67 -7.38
CA VAL A 9 -3.22 34.74 -6.49
C VAL A 9 -2.37 33.50 -6.20
N LEU A 10 -1.74 32.93 -7.23
CA LEU A 10 -0.87 31.77 -7.05
C LEU A 10 0.39 32.10 -6.25
N SER A 11 1.00 33.28 -6.46
CA SER A 11 2.15 33.69 -5.63
C SER A 11 1.73 33.87 -4.18
N LEU A 12 0.61 34.58 -3.93
CA LEU A 12 0.11 34.79 -2.57
C LEU A 12 -0.19 33.47 -1.84
N ALA A 13 -0.80 32.49 -2.54
CA ALA A 13 -1.06 31.17 -1.96
C ALA A 13 0.23 30.43 -1.59
N ARG A 14 1.27 30.52 -2.43
CA ARG A 14 2.60 29.96 -2.13
C ARG A 14 3.24 30.66 -0.93
N ASP A 15 3.24 31.98 -0.92
CA ASP A 15 3.80 32.79 0.17
C ASP A 15 3.13 32.46 1.52
N VAL A 16 1.81 32.19 1.52
CA VAL A 16 1.07 31.75 2.70
C VAL A 16 1.59 30.40 3.19
N LEU A 17 1.63 29.39 2.31
CA LEU A 17 2.10 28.05 2.65
C LEU A 17 3.57 28.03 3.11
N GLU A 18 4.43 28.82 2.47
CA GLU A 18 5.84 28.97 2.85
C GLU A 18 6.00 29.65 4.22
N THR A 19 5.17 30.66 4.51
CA THR A 19 5.17 31.33 5.83
C THR A 19 4.74 30.36 6.94
N GLU A 20 3.70 29.56 6.70
CA GLU A 20 3.24 28.55 7.66
C GLU A 20 4.29 27.44 7.85
N ALA A 21 4.90 26.95 6.76
CA ALA A 21 5.97 25.96 6.84
C ALA A 21 7.19 26.48 7.63
N THR A 22 7.58 27.72 7.39
CA THR A 22 8.68 28.37 8.12
C THR A 22 8.38 28.48 9.62
N ALA A 23 7.13 28.77 9.98
CA ALA A 23 6.70 28.81 11.37
C ALA A 23 6.82 27.44 12.05
N ILE A 24 6.42 26.35 11.38
CA ILE A 24 6.58 24.98 11.87
C ILE A 24 8.06 24.61 12.06
N LEU A 25 8.91 24.87 11.05
CA LEU A 25 10.34 24.57 11.12
C LEU A 25 11.04 25.34 12.25
N SER A 26 10.62 26.59 12.47
CA SER A 26 11.12 27.42 13.57
C SER A 26 10.73 26.86 14.94
N LEU A 27 9.55 26.23 15.06
CA LEU A 27 9.17 25.55 16.31
C LEU A 27 10.00 24.31 16.57
N ALA A 28 10.26 23.49 15.56
CA ALA A 28 11.05 22.27 15.71
C ALA A 28 12.43 22.54 16.32
N SER A 29 13.07 23.65 15.91
CA SER A 29 14.37 24.09 16.46
C SER A 29 14.30 24.71 17.88
N ARG A 30 13.10 24.99 18.40
CA ARG A 30 12.87 25.57 19.72
C ARG A 30 12.38 24.57 20.76
N LEU A 31 12.19 23.30 20.38
CA LEU A 31 11.86 22.25 21.34
C LEU A 31 13.01 22.08 22.33
N ASP A 32 12.68 22.14 23.62
CA ASP A 32 13.63 22.14 24.72
C ASP A 32 13.15 21.22 25.85
N GLN A 33 13.79 21.33 27.02
CA GLN A 33 13.45 20.53 28.20
C GLN A 33 12.00 20.75 28.68
N ASN A 34 11.37 21.88 28.38
CA ASN A 34 9.97 22.12 28.75
C ASN A 34 9.03 21.22 27.95
N PHE A 35 9.37 20.87 26.71
CA PHE A 35 8.60 19.90 25.93
C PHE A 35 8.63 18.51 26.59
N ILE A 36 9.81 18.08 27.04
CA ILE A 36 9.97 16.81 27.77
C ILE A 36 9.16 16.85 29.07
N ALA A 37 9.27 17.94 29.85
CA ALA A 37 8.52 18.11 31.09
C ALA A 37 6.99 18.09 30.87
N ALA A 38 6.51 18.65 29.74
CA ALA A 38 5.10 18.57 29.38
C ALA A 38 4.66 17.12 29.11
N VAL A 39 5.46 16.34 28.37
CA VAL A 39 5.19 14.91 28.14
C VAL A 39 5.18 14.14 29.46
N GLU A 40 6.16 14.36 30.33
CA GLU A 40 6.23 13.72 31.65
C GLU A 40 5.01 14.04 32.53
N LEU A 41 4.53 15.30 32.54
CA LEU A 41 3.31 15.67 33.25
C LEU A 41 2.08 14.94 32.70
N LEU A 42 1.97 14.78 31.38
CA LEU A 42 0.84 14.07 30.75
C LEU A 42 0.91 12.56 30.97
N LEU A 43 2.11 11.98 31.08
CA LEU A 43 2.31 10.58 31.45
C LEU A 43 1.98 10.32 32.93
N ALA A 44 2.30 11.26 33.81
CA ALA A 44 2.00 11.19 35.23
C ALA A 44 0.54 11.54 35.59
N CYS A 45 -0.25 12.02 34.62
CA CYS A 45 -1.65 12.36 34.81
C CYS A 45 -2.48 11.12 35.17
N THR A 46 -3.10 11.14 36.36
CA THR A 46 -3.97 10.06 36.85
C THR A 46 -5.46 10.37 36.68
N GLY A 47 -5.80 11.65 36.47
CA GLY A 47 -7.13 12.09 36.06
C GLY A 47 -7.26 12.14 34.53
N ARG A 48 -7.66 13.31 34.03
CA ARG A 48 -7.90 13.59 32.60
C ARG A 48 -7.14 14.83 32.17
N VAL A 49 -6.92 14.95 30.86
CA VAL A 49 -6.33 16.14 30.27
C VAL A 49 -7.45 17.10 29.85
N VAL A 50 -7.48 18.28 30.46
CA VAL A 50 -8.45 19.33 30.14
C VAL A 50 -7.79 20.34 29.22
N VAL A 51 -8.30 20.49 28.00
CA VAL A 51 -7.73 21.43 27.02
C VAL A 51 -8.65 22.64 26.87
N SER A 52 -8.09 23.85 26.90
CA SER A 52 -8.87 25.09 26.83
C SER A 52 -8.22 26.14 25.92
N GLY A 53 -9.05 26.99 25.32
CA GLY A 53 -8.63 28.05 24.40
C GLY A 53 -9.84 28.80 23.83
N ILE A 54 -9.65 30.05 23.40
CA ILE A 54 -10.71 30.86 22.80
C ILE A 54 -10.49 31.07 21.29
N GLY A 55 -11.57 31.26 20.55
CA GLY A 55 -11.52 31.58 19.12
C GLY A 55 -10.76 30.53 18.29
N LYS A 56 -9.81 30.98 17.46
CA LYS A 56 -9.01 30.07 16.61
C LYS A 56 -8.11 29.15 17.43
N SER A 57 -7.51 29.65 18.51
CA SER A 57 -6.78 28.80 19.48
C SER A 57 -7.70 27.77 20.13
N GLY A 58 -8.96 28.12 20.38
CA GLY A 58 -9.99 27.19 20.86
C GLY A 58 -10.32 26.04 19.91
N HIS A 59 -10.30 26.27 18.59
CA HIS A 59 -10.45 25.19 17.61
C HIS A 59 -9.26 24.22 17.65
N ILE A 60 -8.04 24.75 17.76
CA ILE A 60 -6.83 23.91 17.88
C ILE A 60 -6.85 23.12 19.19
N ALA A 61 -7.23 23.76 20.30
CA ALA A 61 -7.42 23.11 21.60
C ALA A 61 -8.41 21.93 21.53
N ARG A 62 -9.51 22.12 20.80
CA ARG A 62 -10.53 21.08 20.59
C ARG A 62 -9.98 19.90 19.77
N LYS A 63 -9.17 20.16 18.74
CA LYS A 63 -8.46 19.13 17.96
C LYS A 63 -7.45 18.38 18.82
N LEU A 64 -6.65 19.08 19.63
CA LEU A 64 -5.69 18.47 20.55
C LEU A 64 -6.39 17.53 21.54
N ALA A 65 -7.47 17.98 22.18
CA ALA A 65 -8.26 17.13 23.08
C ALA A 65 -8.75 15.86 22.37
N ALA A 66 -9.29 15.99 21.15
CA ALA A 66 -9.72 14.84 20.35
C ALA A 66 -8.57 13.89 19.98
N THR A 67 -7.39 14.44 19.69
CA THR A 67 -6.19 13.64 19.34
C THR A 67 -5.68 12.87 20.54
N LEU A 68 -5.54 13.52 21.71
CA LEU A 68 -5.12 12.84 22.93
C LEU A 68 -6.10 11.71 23.30
N ALA A 69 -7.41 11.97 23.22
CA ALA A 69 -8.44 10.98 23.51
C ALA A 69 -8.41 9.79 22.55
N SER A 70 -8.17 10.03 21.25
CA SER A 70 -8.08 8.97 20.24
C SER A 70 -6.79 8.14 20.37
N THR A 71 -5.75 8.70 20.96
CA THR A 71 -4.43 8.07 21.15
C THR A 71 -4.18 7.63 22.59
N GLY A 72 -5.25 7.30 23.34
CA GLY A 72 -5.13 6.63 24.64
C GLY A 72 -4.87 7.52 25.84
N THR A 73 -4.98 8.84 25.70
CA THR A 73 -4.89 9.81 26.81
C THR A 73 -6.26 10.46 27.02
N PRO A 74 -7.03 10.08 28.06
CA PRO A 74 -8.37 10.64 28.30
C PRO A 74 -8.34 12.16 28.37
N ALA A 75 -8.98 12.81 27.39
CA ALA A 75 -8.93 14.26 27.25
C ALA A 75 -10.25 14.84 26.77
N PHE A 76 -10.56 16.06 27.19
CA PHE A 76 -11.75 16.79 26.74
C PHE A 76 -11.50 18.30 26.72
N PHE A 77 -12.36 19.01 25.98
CA PHE A 77 -12.26 20.46 25.82
C PHE A 77 -13.23 21.17 26.76
N VAL A 78 -12.75 22.24 27.43
CA VAL A 78 -13.59 23.16 28.21
C VAL A 78 -13.44 24.56 27.65
N HIS A 79 -14.56 25.21 27.35
CA HIS A 79 -14.55 26.58 26.83
C HIS A 79 -14.28 27.58 27.97
N PRO A 80 -13.33 28.54 27.82
CA PRO A 80 -12.96 29.46 28.90
C PRO A 80 -14.13 30.26 29.47
N ALA A 81 -15.01 30.77 28.59
CA ALA A 81 -16.17 31.55 29.01
C ALA A 81 -17.15 30.72 29.87
N GLU A 82 -17.38 29.45 29.52
CA GLU A 82 -18.27 28.57 30.28
C GLU A 82 -17.61 28.12 31.60
N ALA A 83 -16.27 27.97 31.60
CA ALA A 83 -15.50 27.64 32.79
C ALA A 83 -15.74 28.66 33.93
N SER A 84 -15.70 29.95 33.59
CA SER A 84 -16.04 31.05 34.51
C SER A 84 -17.48 31.03 35.00
N HIS A 85 -18.37 30.29 34.34
CA HIS A 85 -19.79 30.17 34.67
C HIS A 85 -20.20 28.80 35.23
N GLY A 86 -19.25 27.97 35.67
CA GLY A 86 -19.51 26.74 36.44
C GLY A 86 -18.78 25.50 35.94
N ASP A 87 -18.35 25.50 34.68
CA ASP A 87 -17.64 24.37 34.06
C ASP A 87 -16.25 24.12 34.67
N LEU A 88 -15.72 25.07 35.45
CA LEU A 88 -14.54 24.86 36.29
C LEU A 88 -14.69 23.65 37.24
N GLY A 89 -15.92 23.30 37.63
CA GLY A 89 -16.19 22.10 38.44
C GLY A 89 -15.85 20.78 37.73
N MET A 90 -15.60 20.79 36.42
CA MET A 90 -15.12 19.62 35.68
C MET A 90 -13.64 19.32 35.90
N ILE A 91 -12.87 20.31 36.38
CA ILE A 91 -11.42 20.20 36.62
C ILE A 91 -11.19 19.71 38.05
N MET A 92 -10.52 18.58 38.18
CA MET A 92 -10.16 17.95 39.46
C MET A 92 -8.65 18.08 39.73
N VAL A 93 -8.22 17.78 40.96
CA VAL A 93 -6.82 17.92 41.38
C VAL A 93 -5.88 16.96 40.65
N GLU A 94 -6.40 15.81 40.21
CA GLU A 94 -5.67 14.78 39.45
C GLU A 94 -5.53 15.10 37.95
N ASP A 95 -6.20 16.15 37.48
CA ASP A 95 -6.22 16.55 36.07
C ASP A 95 -4.98 17.39 35.70
N VAL A 96 -4.63 17.35 34.41
CA VAL A 96 -3.65 18.26 33.79
C VAL A 96 -4.40 19.18 32.83
N VAL A 97 -4.24 20.49 33.01
CA VAL A 97 -4.85 21.51 32.15
C VAL A 97 -3.85 22.00 31.12
N ILE A 98 -4.22 21.98 29.84
CA ILE A 98 -3.46 22.58 28.74
C ILE A 98 -4.23 23.80 28.22
N VAL A 99 -3.61 24.97 28.25
CA VAL A 99 -4.20 26.23 27.79
C VAL A 99 -3.47 26.76 26.56
N LEU A 100 -4.23 27.05 25.50
CA LEU A 100 -3.71 27.60 24.25
C LEU A 100 -4.13 29.08 24.11
N SER A 101 -3.14 29.98 24.08
CA SER A 101 -3.33 31.40 23.76
C SER A 101 -2.08 31.95 23.09
N ASN A 102 -2.23 32.52 21.89
CA ASN A 102 -1.08 33.08 21.17
C ASN A 102 -0.42 34.25 21.95
N SER A 103 -1.24 35.18 22.47
CA SER A 103 -0.74 36.33 23.25
C SER A 103 -0.31 35.95 24.66
N GLY A 104 -0.95 34.94 25.26
CA GLY A 104 -0.80 34.59 26.66
C GLY A 104 -1.52 35.55 27.63
N GLU A 105 -2.31 36.50 27.10
CA GLU A 105 -3.01 37.57 27.84
C GLU A 105 -4.51 37.59 27.54
N THR A 106 -5.06 36.48 27.05
CA THR A 106 -6.51 36.36 26.80
C THR A 106 -7.27 36.42 28.12
N GLU A 107 -8.11 37.43 28.31
CA GLU A 107 -8.81 37.72 29.57
C GLU A 107 -9.57 36.50 30.11
N GLU A 108 -10.38 35.85 29.27
CA GLU A 108 -11.19 34.70 29.68
C GLU A 108 -10.34 33.49 30.14
N LEU A 109 -9.11 33.39 29.64
CA LEU A 109 -8.17 32.36 30.07
C LEU A 109 -7.42 32.78 31.33
N VAL A 110 -7.00 34.04 31.44
CA VAL A 110 -6.27 34.56 32.60
C VAL A 110 -7.16 34.52 33.85
N ASP A 111 -8.45 34.82 33.71
CA ASP A 111 -9.42 34.85 34.81
C ASP A 111 -9.63 33.49 35.48
N ILE A 112 -9.53 32.40 34.72
CA ILE A 112 -9.75 31.04 35.26
C ILE A 112 -8.49 30.43 35.91
N LEU A 113 -7.30 31.00 35.66
CA LEU A 113 -6.02 30.46 36.16
C LEU A 113 -5.93 30.38 37.69
N PRO A 114 -6.32 31.40 38.47
CA PRO A 114 -6.23 31.33 39.92
C PRO A 114 -7.08 30.21 40.51
N SER A 115 -8.24 29.94 39.91
CA SER A 115 -9.13 28.85 40.30
C SER A 115 -8.50 27.49 40.01
N ILE A 116 -7.94 27.29 38.80
CA ILE A 116 -7.25 26.06 38.41
C ILE A 116 -6.08 25.77 39.37
N LYS A 117 -5.25 26.79 39.67
CA LYS A 117 -4.14 26.65 40.62
C LYS A 117 -4.61 26.34 42.04
N ARG A 118 -5.75 26.90 42.47
CA ARG A 118 -6.33 26.62 43.80
C ARG A 118 -6.89 25.21 43.89
N THR A 119 -7.46 24.67 42.81
CA THR A 119 -7.87 23.26 42.72
C THR A 119 -6.66 22.33 42.83
N GLY A 120 -5.48 22.78 42.41
CA GLY A 120 -4.22 22.02 42.49
C GLY A 120 -3.87 21.26 41.22
N ALA A 121 -4.67 21.41 40.15
CA ALA A 121 -4.39 20.83 38.84
C ALA A 121 -3.10 21.41 38.24
N ARG A 122 -2.34 20.58 37.53
CA ARG A 122 -1.11 21.02 36.86
C ARG A 122 -1.45 21.76 35.57
N LEU A 123 -0.71 22.82 35.27
CA LEU A 123 -0.99 23.71 34.15
C LEU A 123 0.15 23.73 33.13
N ILE A 124 -0.15 23.39 31.89
CA ILE A 124 0.71 23.56 30.72
C ILE A 124 0.16 24.71 29.88
N ALA A 125 0.96 25.73 29.61
CA ALA A 125 0.58 26.84 28.74
C ALA A 125 1.31 26.77 27.40
N MET A 126 0.56 26.83 26.29
CA MET A 126 1.09 26.95 24.94
C MET A 126 0.87 28.38 24.45
N THR A 127 1.94 29.19 24.47
CA THR A 127 1.87 30.62 24.13
C THR A 127 3.09 31.09 23.36
N GLY A 128 2.94 32.14 22.55
CA GLY A 128 4.03 32.75 21.80
C GLY A 128 4.86 33.77 22.58
N ASN A 129 4.44 34.14 23.81
CA ASN A 129 5.11 35.15 24.62
C ASN A 129 5.54 34.57 25.98
N PRO A 130 6.83 34.26 26.18
CA PRO A 130 7.34 33.76 27.46
C PRO A 130 7.14 34.73 28.64
N ALA A 131 6.97 36.04 28.38
CA ALA A 131 6.76 37.05 29.41
C ALA A 131 5.28 37.20 29.82
N SER A 132 4.37 36.46 29.16
CA SER A 132 2.93 36.58 29.38
C SER A 132 2.45 36.06 30.73
N SER A 133 1.28 36.52 31.18
CA SER A 133 0.60 36.06 32.39
C SER A 133 0.40 34.54 32.38
N LEU A 134 -0.06 33.97 31.26
CA LEU A 134 -0.23 32.53 31.11
C LEU A 134 1.10 31.76 31.24
N ALA A 135 2.18 32.24 30.60
CA ALA A 135 3.48 31.57 30.64
C ALA A 135 4.09 31.59 32.05
N LYS A 136 3.96 32.70 32.78
CA LYS A 136 4.49 32.86 34.15
C LYS A 136 3.73 32.03 35.19
N LEU A 137 2.43 31.81 34.98
CA LEU A 137 1.60 31.06 35.92
C LEU A 137 1.59 29.55 35.62
N ALA A 138 2.00 29.10 34.44
CA ALA A 138 2.08 27.69 34.10
C ALA A 138 3.13 26.94 34.91
N ASP A 139 2.89 25.65 35.16
CA ASP A 139 3.92 24.73 35.64
C ASP A 139 4.93 24.43 34.51
N VAL A 140 4.46 24.35 33.26
CA VAL A 140 5.29 24.18 32.06
C VAL A 140 4.82 25.12 30.94
N HIS A 141 5.76 25.83 30.32
CA HIS A 141 5.50 26.69 29.16
C HIS A 141 6.03 26.06 27.88
N LEU A 142 5.15 25.87 26.90
CA LEU A 142 5.49 25.50 25.54
C LEU A 142 5.50 26.74 24.65
N ASN A 143 6.69 27.13 24.18
CA ASN A 143 6.88 28.33 23.39
C ASN A 143 6.43 28.14 21.93
N ALA A 144 5.24 28.63 21.61
CA ALA A 144 4.62 28.55 20.30
C ALA A 144 4.83 29.83 19.45
N ARG A 145 5.90 30.59 19.68
CA ARG A 145 6.11 31.91 19.05
C ARG A 145 6.28 31.81 17.54
N VAL A 146 5.43 32.55 16.82
CA VAL A 146 5.52 32.75 15.37
C VAL A 146 6.00 34.17 15.07
N GLU A 147 6.95 34.31 14.15
CA GLU A 147 7.53 35.63 13.81
C GLU A 147 6.62 36.45 12.89
N LYS A 148 5.86 35.78 12.03
CA LYS A 148 5.05 36.41 11.00
C LYS A 148 3.80 35.58 10.69
N GLU A 149 2.65 36.24 10.63
CA GLU A 149 1.42 35.66 10.08
C GLU A 149 1.43 35.74 8.55
N ALA A 150 0.79 34.77 7.91
CA ALA A 150 0.62 34.76 6.46
C ALA A 150 -0.37 35.84 5.96
N CYS A 151 -1.19 36.39 6.87
CA CYS A 151 -2.04 37.54 6.60
C CYS A 151 -1.20 38.77 6.22
N PRO A 152 -1.47 39.45 5.08
CA PRO A 152 -0.73 40.65 4.68
C PRO A 152 -0.76 41.80 5.71
N LEU A 153 -1.81 41.85 6.53
CA LEU A 153 -1.96 42.83 7.61
C LEU A 153 -1.36 42.34 8.94
N ASN A 154 -0.90 41.09 9.00
CA ASN A 154 -0.41 40.42 10.20
C ASN A 154 -1.44 40.37 11.35
N LEU A 155 -2.74 40.40 11.03
CA LEU A 155 -3.84 40.45 11.99
C LEU A 155 -4.56 39.11 12.16
N ALA A 156 -4.76 38.37 11.06
CA ALA A 156 -5.49 37.12 11.11
C ALA A 156 -4.55 35.97 11.54
N PRO A 157 -4.91 35.20 12.59
CA PRO A 157 -4.19 33.99 12.96
C PRO A 157 -4.20 32.99 11.81
N THR A 158 -3.02 32.68 11.30
CA THR A 158 -2.80 31.76 10.17
C THR A 158 -1.64 30.85 10.52
N ALA A 159 -0.43 31.40 10.47
CA ALA A 159 0.79 30.70 10.86
C ALA A 159 0.80 30.36 12.34
N SER A 160 0.28 31.22 13.23
CA SER A 160 0.17 30.89 14.68
C SER A 160 -0.73 29.70 14.96
N THR A 161 -1.86 29.57 14.24
CA THR A 161 -2.78 28.44 14.42
C THR A 161 -2.20 27.15 13.87
N THR A 162 -1.56 27.20 12.71
CA THR A 162 -0.89 26.04 12.10
C THR A 162 0.28 25.57 12.96
N ALA A 163 1.09 26.50 13.48
CA ALA A 163 2.20 26.23 14.38
C ALA A 163 1.73 25.59 15.71
N ALA A 164 0.67 26.13 16.32
CA ALA A 164 0.08 25.55 17.53
C ALA A 164 -0.51 24.15 17.28
N LEU A 165 -1.13 23.92 16.12
CA LEU A 165 -1.63 22.61 15.71
C LEU A 165 -0.49 21.59 15.57
N ALA A 166 0.58 21.96 14.85
CA ALA A 166 1.73 21.09 14.67
C ALA A 166 2.43 20.76 16.01
N LEU A 167 2.58 21.74 16.90
CA LEU A 167 3.14 21.52 18.24
C LEU A 167 2.23 20.63 19.11
N SER A 168 0.92 20.80 19.00
CA SER A 168 -0.08 19.96 19.66
C SER A 168 0.00 18.50 19.17
N ASP A 169 0.18 18.29 17.87
CA ASP A 169 0.31 16.95 17.29
C ASP A 169 1.64 16.31 17.71
N ALA A 170 2.73 17.06 17.71
CA ALA A 170 4.01 16.58 18.21
C ALA A 170 3.90 16.14 19.69
N LEU A 171 3.23 16.93 20.53
CA LEU A 171 2.99 16.60 21.94
C LEU A 171 2.17 15.31 22.09
N ALA A 172 1.07 15.18 21.34
CA ALA A 172 0.22 13.99 21.40
C ALA A 172 0.95 12.74 20.90
N MET A 173 1.72 12.83 19.82
CA MET A 173 2.50 11.70 19.30
C MET A 173 3.63 11.30 20.25
N ALA A 174 4.31 12.25 20.91
CA ALA A 174 5.32 11.92 21.90
C ALA A 174 4.72 11.20 23.13
N VAL A 175 3.53 11.62 23.58
CA VAL A 175 2.80 10.92 24.66
C VAL A 175 2.32 9.55 24.20
N LEU A 176 1.83 9.41 22.97
CA LEU A 176 1.40 8.13 22.37
C LEU A 176 2.56 7.12 22.38
N ASP A 177 3.71 7.52 21.84
CA ASP A 177 4.91 6.68 21.76
C ASP A 177 5.41 6.28 23.15
N ALA A 178 5.51 7.24 24.08
CA ALA A 178 5.96 6.97 25.43
C ALA A 178 5.01 6.07 26.25
N ARG A 179 3.72 5.99 25.88
CA ARG A 179 2.76 5.05 26.47
C ARG A 179 2.81 3.65 25.85
N GLY A 180 3.52 3.46 24.73
CA GLY A 180 3.52 2.21 23.97
C GLY A 180 2.17 1.92 23.31
N PHE A 181 1.40 2.96 22.95
CA PHE A 181 0.06 2.82 22.41
C PHE A 181 0.08 2.17 21.01
N GLY A 182 -0.54 0.99 20.89
CA GLY A 182 -0.48 0.18 19.67
C GLY A 182 -1.74 0.23 18.79
N PRO A 183 -1.71 -0.46 17.63
CA PRO A 183 -2.86 -0.58 16.73
C PRO A 183 -4.11 -1.19 17.40
N GLU A 184 -3.93 -2.11 18.33
CA GLU A 184 -5.03 -2.74 19.08
C GLU A 184 -5.74 -1.75 20.01
N ASP A 185 -4.99 -0.89 20.70
CA ASP A 185 -5.56 0.17 21.54
C ASP A 185 -6.29 1.21 20.71
N PHE A 186 -5.76 1.53 19.52
CA PHE A 186 -6.43 2.39 18.56
C PHE A 186 -7.75 1.78 18.06
N ALA A 187 -7.77 0.47 17.79
CA ALA A 187 -8.98 -0.24 17.39
C ALA A 187 -10.05 -0.22 18.49
N ARG A 188 -9.65 -0.39 19.75
CA ARG A 188 -10.53 -0.31 20.92
C ARG A 188 -11.14 1.08 21.11
N SER A 189 -10.40 2.15 20.84
CA SER A 189 -10.91 3.52 20.90
C SER A 189 -11.73 3.91 19.65
N HIS A 190 -11.73 3.10 18.58
CA HIS A 190 -12.45 3.37 17.32
C HIS A 190 -13.25 2.15 16.79
N PRO A 191 -14.20 1.59 17.58
CA PRO A 191 -14.89 0.35 17.21
C PRO A 191 -15.78 0.46 15.97
N GLY A 192 -16.24 1.66 15.62
CA GLY A 192 -17.10 1.92 14.44
C GLY A 192 -16.33 2.16 13.13
N GLY A 193 -15.00 2.26 13.17
CA GLY A 193 -14.18 2.52 12.00
C GLY A 193 -13.82 1.26 11.21
N THR A 194 -13.59 1.38 9.90
CA THR A 194 -13.12 0.29 9.04
C THR A 194 -11.86 -0.38 9.58
N LEU A 195 -10.97 0.39 10.21
CA LEU A 195 -9.73 -0.11 10.83
C LEU A 195 -10.00 -0.93 12.10
N GLY A 196 -10.85 -0.43 13.01
CA GLY A 196 -11.22 -1.15 14.23
C GLY A 196 -11.93 -2.47 13.95
N ARG A 197 -12.83 -2.49 12.96
CA ARG A 197 -13.50 -3.72 12.52
C ARG A 197 -12.51 -4.72 11.89
N ARG A 198 -11.54 -4.26 11.09
CA ARG A 198 -10.52 -5.14 10.49
C ARG A 198 -9.57 -5.75 11.51
N LEU A 199 -9.20 -5.01 12.56
CA LEU A 199 -8.26 -5.46 13.58
C LEU A 199 -8.88 -6.32 14.69
N LEU A 200 -10.21 -6.31 14.85
CA LEU A 200 -10.90 -7.01 15.93
C LEU A 200 -11.80 -8.18 15.48
N THR A 201 -11.92 -8.45 14.18
CA THR A 201 -12.74 -9.57 13.67
C THR A 201 -11.98 -10.88 13.82
N TYR A 202 -12.53 -11.86 14.55
CA TYR A 202 -11.96 -13.20 14.63
C TYR A 202 -12.43 -14.08 13.47
N VAL A 203 -11.67 -15.13 13.15
CA VAL A 203 -12.05 -16.15 12.17
C VAL A 203 -13.40 -16.76 12.53
N ARG A 204 -13.67 -17.02 13.82
CA ARG A 204 -14.96 -17.55 14.27
C ARG A 204 -16.16 -16.68 13.88
N ASP A 205 -15.96 -15.37 13.68
CA ASP A 205 -17.03 -14.42 13.39
C ASP A 205 -17.42 -14.42 11.90
N VAL A 206 -16.54 -14.94 11.04
CA VAL A 206 -16.69 -14.96 9.57
C VAL A 206 -16.67 -16.36 8.95
N MET A 207 -16.26 -17.38 9.72
CA MET A 207 -16.24 -18.77 9.26
C MET A 207 -17.65 -19.32 9.05
N ARG A 208 -17.79 -20.31 8.16
CA ARG A 208 -19.01 -21.11 8.04
C ARG A 208 -18.95 -22.27 9.04
N ALA A 209 -19.93 -22.34 9.95
CA ALA A 209 -19.97 -23.33 11.03
C ALA A 209 -21.11 -24.36 10.88
N ASP A 210 -21.86 -24.32 9.78
CA ASP A 210 -23.14 -25.04 9.65
C ASP A 210 -22.94 -26.54 9.32
N VAL A 211 -23.99 -27.36 9.57
CA VAL A 211 -24.08 -28.83 9.38
C VAL A 211 -23.91 -29.29 7.91
N GLN A 212 -23.53 -28.38 7.01
CA GLN A 212 -23.37 -28.60 5.57
C GLN A 212 -21.95 -28.34 5.09
N LEU A 213 -20.95 -28.46 5.96
CA LEU A 213 -19.55 -28.44 5.54
C LEU A 213 -19.29 -29.62 4.58
N PRO A 214 -18.80 -29.37 3.36
CA PRO A 214 -18.51 -30.43 2.41
C PRO A 214 -17.34 -31.25 2.93
N CYS A 215 -17.61 -32.52 3.21
CA CYS A 215 -16.60 -33.47 3.67
C CYS A 215 -16.80 -34.85 3.03
N VAL A 216 -15.70 -35.49 2.67
CA VAL A 216 -15.67 -36.88 2.17
C VAL A 216 -14.62 -37.68 2.91
N GLU A 217 -14.82 -39.00 3.02
CA GLU A 217 -13.82 -39.90 3.61
C GLU A 217 -12.67 -40.20 2.64
N LEU A 218 -11.52 -40.64 3.18
CA LEU A 218 -10.35 -41.07 2.39
C LEU A 218 -10.65 -42.18 1.37
N SER A 219 -11.70 -42.98 1.56
CA SER A 219 -12.11 -44.03 0.61
C SER A 219 -13.00 -43.53 -0.53
N ALA A 220 -13.44 -42.27 -0.49
CA ALA A 220 -14.34 -41.71 -1.48
C ALA A 220 -13.69 -41.58 -2.86
N THR A 221 -14.51 -41.60 -3.91
CA THR A 221 -14.05 -41.34 -5.26
C THR A 221 -14.07 -39.84 -5.58
N VAL A 222 -13.38 -39.43 -6.64
CA VAL A 222 -13.48 -38.06 -7.17
C VAL A 222 -14.93 -37.74 -7.55
N HIS A 223 -15.69 -38.68 -8.08
CA HIS A 223 -17.11 -38.51 -8.37
C HIS A 223 -17.91 -38.12 -7.12
N ASP A 224 -17.70 -38.81 -6.00
CA ASP A 224 -18.38 -38.52 -4.73
C ASP A 224 -18.00 -37.12 -4.21
N ALA A 225 -16.71 -36.77 -4.31
CA ALA A 225 -16.21 -35.44 -3.96
C ALA A 225 -16.85 -34.32 -4.81
N LEU A 226 -17.09 -34.56 -6.10
CA LEU A 226 -17.76 -33.59 -6.99
C LEU A 226 -19.23 -33.38 -6.64
N PHE A 227 -19.93 -34.46 -6.29
CA PHE A 227 -21.31 -34.35 -5.81
C PHE A 227 -21.37 -33.55 -4.52
N GLU A 228 -20.47 -33.83 -3.57
CA GLU A 228 -20.37 -33.09 -2.30
C GLU A 228 -20.10 -31.60 -2.53
N ILE A 229 -19.11 -31.25 -3.37
CA ILE A 229 -18.78 -29.86 -3.72
C ILE A 229 -19.99 -29.14 -4.32
N THR A 230 -20.70 -29.81 -5.24
CA THR A 230 -21.85 -29.26 -5.96
C THR A 230 -23.05 -29.05 -5.04
N GLU A 231 -23.33 -30.01 -4.16
CA GLU A 231 -24.43 -29.94 -3.21
C GLU A 231 -24.24 -28.80 -2.21
N LYS A 232 -23.02 -28.65 -1.68
CA LYS A 232 -22.71 -27.64 -0.64
C LYS A 232 -22.29 -26.27 -1.18
N ARG A 233 -22.12 -26.13 -2.50
CA ARG A 233 -21.85 -24.86 -3.23
C ARG A 233 -20.67 -24.05 -2.67
N LEU A 234 -19.63 -24.76 -2.25
CA LEU A 234 -18.44 -24.16 -1.65
C LEU A 234 -17.19 -24.28 -2.53
N GLY A 235 -17.21 -25.04 -3.63
CA GLY A 235 -16.06 -25.16 -4.54
C GLY A 235 -14.88 -25.98 -3.98
N MET A 236 -15.05 -26.57 -2.80
CA MET A 236 -14.12 -27.49 -2.15
C MET A 236 -14.85 -28.52 -1.29
N THR A 237 -14.14 -29.60 -0.96
CA THR A 237 -14.52 -30.53 0.10
C THR A 237 -13.29 -30.88 0.95
N ALA A 238 -13.50 -31.02 2.26
CA ALA A 238 -12.49 -31.52 3.18
C ALA A 238 -12.42 -33.05 3.06
N VAL A 239 -11.21 -33.61 3.02
CA VAL A 239 -11.02 -35.06 3.10
C VAL A 239 -10.67 -35.41 4.53
N VAL A 240 -11.51 -36.23 5.18
CA VAL A 240 -11.40 -36.59 6.59
C VAL A 240 -11.15 -38.09 6.77
N ASP A 241 -10.55 -38.46 7.90
CA ASP A 241 -10.52 -39.85 8.34
C ASP A 241 -11.78 -40.23 9.13
N HIS A 242 -11.91 -41.50 9.51
CA HIS A 242 -13.06 -42.01 10.29
C HIS A 242 -13.21 -41.37 11.67
N ALA A 243 -12.18 -40.69 12.19
CA ALA A 243 -12.25 -39.94 13.44
C ALA A 243 -12.70 -38.48 13.23
N GLY A 244 -13.00 -38.09 11.98
CA GLY A 244 -13.38 -36.73 11.61
C GLY A 244 -12.20 -35.75 11.53
N SER A 245 -10.96 -36.24 11.55
CA SER A 245 -9.77 -35.39 11.44
C SER A 245 -9.45 -35.08 9.98
N VAL A 246 -9.14 -33.82 9.70
CA VAL A 246 -8.77 -33.36 8.35
C VAL A 246 -7.45 -34.00 7.90
N ARG A 247 -7.48 -34.67 6.76
CA ARG A 247 -6.31 -35.29 6.10
C ARG A 247 -5.94 -34.60 4.79
N GLY A 248 -6.91 -33.97 4.13
CA GLY A 248 -6.71 -33.31 2.85
C GLY A 248 -7.80 -32.30 2.51
N ILE A 249 -7.61 -31.63 1.38
CA ILE A 249 -8.61 -30.79 0.73
C ILE A 249 -8.64 -31.12 -0.76
N PHE A 250 -9.83 -31.06 -1.38
CA PHE A 250 -9.99 -31.15 -2.82
C PHE A 250 -10.88 -30.02 -3.33
N THR A 251 -10.44 -29.31 -4.36
CA THR A 251 -11.08 -28.08 -4.88
C THR A 251 -11.40 -28.17 -6.37
N ASP A 252 -12.27 -27.29 -6.87
CA ASP A 252 -12.52 -27.15 -8.32
C ASP A 252 -11.24 -26.86 -9.11
N GLY A 253 -10.28 -26.17 -8.48
CA GLY A 253 -8.96 -25.93 -9.04
C GLY A 253 -8.15 -27.21 -9.22
N ASP A 254 -8.21 -28.13 -8.24
CA ASP A 254 -7.58 -29.45 -8.32
C ASP A 254 -8.21 -30.30 -9.41
N LEU A 255 -9.55 -30.32 -9.49
CA LEU A 255 -10.28 -31.01 -10.55
C LEU A 255 -9.84 -30.54 -11.94
N ARG A 256 -9.83 -29.22 -12.17
CA ARG A 256 -9.42 -28.64 -13.45
C ARG A 256 -7.99 -29.05 -13.82
N ARG A 257 -7.08 -29.08 -12.85
CA ARG A 257 -5.70 -29.56 -13.05
C ARG A 257 -5.63 -31.06 -13.33
N LEU A 258 -6.49 -31.86 -12.70
CA LEU A 258 -6.55 -33.31 -12.86
C LEU A 258 -7.09 -33.71 -14.25
N LEU A 259 -8.16 -33.06 -14.70
CA LEU A 259 -8.77 -33.27 -16.03
C LEU A 259 -7.83 -32.88 -17.18
N ALA A 260 -6.93 -31.93 -16.97
CA ALA A 260 -5.90 -31.60 -17.96
C ALA A 260 -4.88 -32.74 -18.17
N LYS A 261 -4.75 -33.66 -17.21
CA LYS A 261 -3.78 -34.77 -17.24
C LYS A 261 -4.41 -36.12 -17.57
N ARG A 262 -5.71 -36.30 -17.34
CA ARG A 262 -6.41 -37.58 -17.52
C ARG A 262 -7.84 -37.35 -18.04
N ASN A 263 -8.26 -38.19 -18.99
CA ASN A 263 -9.59 -38.09 -19.61
C ASN A 263 -10.72 -38.63 -18.72
N ASP A 264 -10.45 -39.65 -17.90
CA ASP A 264 -11.38 -40.15 -16.89
C ASP A 264 -10.73 -40.09 -15.51
N VAL A 265 -11.40 -39.40 -14.60
CA VAL A 265 -10.96 -39.16 -13.23
C VAL A 265 -12.01 -39.61 -12.21
N SER A 266 -13.20 -39.99 -12.68
CA SER A 266 -14.40 -40.18 -11.85
C SER A 266 -14.24 -41.31 -10.82
N THR A 267 -13.52 -42.37 -11.20
CA THR A 267 -13.29 -43.57 -10.38
C THR A 267 -12.03 -43.51 -9.54
N LEU A 268 -11.23 -42.45 -9.64
CA LEU A 268 -10.01 -42.30 -8.85
C LEU A 268 -10.35 -42.09 -7.39
N ASN A 269 -9.54 -42.67 -6.52
CA ASN A 269 -9.67 -42.45 -5.08
C ASN A 269 -9.21 -41.03 -4.73
N ILE A 270 -10.00 -40.33 -3.91
CA ILE A 270 -9.73 -38.94 -3.51
C ILE A 270 -8.39 -38.79 -2.78
N ALA A 271 -7.97 -39.80 -2.01
CA ALA A 271 -6.70 -39.79 -1.29
C ALA A 271 -5.47 -39.74 -2.21
N GLU A 272 -5.60 -40.18 -3.47
CA GLU A 272 -4.51 -40.13 -4.47
C GLU A 272 -4.38 -38.76 -5.13
N VAL A 273 -5.42 -37.93 -5.07
CA VAL A 273 -5.51 -36.67 -5.84
C VAL A 273 -5.76 -35.43 -4.99
N MET A 274 -6.09 -35.60 -3.70
CA MET A 274 -6.27 -34.51 -2.76
C MET A 274 -4.96 -33.76 -2.49
N THR A 275 -5.08 -32.49 -2.14
CA THR A 275 -3.97 -31.78 -1.50
C THR A 275 -3.87 -32.27 -0.05
N ALA A 276 -2.89 -33.12 0.23
CA ALA A 276 -2.61 -33.61 1.56
C ALA A 276 -2.10 -32.48 2.48
N GLN A 277 -2.48 -32.54 3.77
CA GLN A 277 -2.10 -31.54 4.79
C GLN A 277 -2.40 -30.10 4.34
N PRO A 278 -3.69 -29.73 4.25
CA PRO A 278 -4.10 -28.41 3.81
C PRO A 278 -3.70 -27.34 4.82
N TYR A 279 -3.57 -26.10 4.35
CA TYR A 279 -3.45 -24.96 5.26
C TYR A 279 -4.75 -24.81 6.06
N THR A 280 -4.60 -24.70 7.38
CA THR A 280 -5.70 -24.54 8.33
C THR A 280 -5.45 -23.33 9.22
N ILE A 281 -6.52 -22.75 9.75
CA ILE A 281 -6.44 -21.65 10.71
C ILE A 281 -7.33 -21.93 11.91
N SER A 282 -6.90 -21.50 13.09
CA SER A 282 -7.71 -21.61 14.31
C SER A 282 -8.87 -20.61 14.30
N PRO A 283 -10.07 -20.98 14.79
CA PRO A 283 -11.20 -20.06 14.93
C PRO A 283 -10.89 -18.87 15.87
N ASP A 284 -9.91 -19.02 16.75
CA ASP A 284 -9.52 -18.02 17.73
C ASP A 284 -8.51 -16.98 17.18
N ARG A 285 -8.09 -17.11 15.91
CA ARG A 285 -7.18 -16.16 15.22
C ARG A 285 -7.96 -15.00 14.60
N LEU A 286 -7.27 -13.91 14.27
CA LEU A 286 -7.89 -12.77 13.59
C LEU A 286 -8.17 -13.09 12.11
N ALA A 287 -9.27 -12.58 11.58
CA ALA A 287 -9.67 -12.76 10.19
C ALA A 287 -8.67 -12.13 9.20
N ILE A 288 -7.97 -11.06 9.61
CA ILE A 288 -6.91 -10.46 8.79
C ILE A 288 -5.76 -11.44 8.55
N GLU A 289 -5.40 -12.24 9.55
CA GLU A 289 -4.36 -13.25 9.42
C GLU A 289 -4.79 -14.38 8.48
N ALA A 290 -6.08 -14.73 8.46
CA ALA A 290 -6.63 -15.66 7.47
C ALA A 290 -6.42 -15.13 6.05
N VAL A 291 -6.74 -13.85 5.81
CA VAL A 291 -6.55 -13.20 4.50
C VAL A 291 -5.08 -13.15 4.10
N GLU A 292 -4.19 -12.79 5.03
CA GLU A 292 -2.74 -12.76 4.78
C GLU A 292 -2.20 -14.15 4.41
N LEU A 293 -2.63 -15.21 5.10
CA LEU A 293 -2.25 -16.58 4.76
C LEU A 293 -2.83 -17.00 3.39
N MET A 294 -4.07 -16.62 3.10
CA MET A 294 -4.71 -16.89 1.82
C MET A 294 -3.99 -16.20 0.65
N GLU A 295 -3.62 -14.93 0.79
CA GLU A 295 -2.82 -14.19 -0.19
C GLU A 295 -1.42 -14.78 -0.34
N ARG A 296 -0.72 -15.02 0.78
CA ARG A 296 0.63 -15.58 0.82
C ARG A 296 0.70 -16.93 0.11
N TYR A 297 -0.27 -17.80 0.33
CA TYR A 297 -0.31 -19.13 -0.28
C TYR A 297 -1.12 -19.20 -1.57
N CYS A 298 -1.65 -18.08 -2.06
CA CYS A 298 -2.50 -18.00 -3.25
C CYS A 298 -3.66 -19.03 -3.20
N ILE A 299 -4.26 -19.20 -2.03
CA ILE A 299 -5.42 -20.07 -1.81
C ILE A 299 -6.66 -19.21 -1.64
N ASN A 300 -7.75 -19.61 -2.30
CA ASN A 300 -9.01 -18.87 -2.23
C ASN A 300 -9.95 -19.41 -1.15
N GLN A 301 -9.59 -20.54 -0.53
CA GLN A 301 -10.39 -21.22 0.48
C GLN A 301 -9.47 -21.87 1.52
N MET A 302 -9.90 -21.88 2.78
CA MET A 302 -9.09 -22.34 3.90
C MET A 302 -9.98 -23.07 4.90
N LEU A 303 -9.46 -24.16 5.48
CA LEU A 303 -10.17 -24.94 6.49
C LEU A 303 -9.95 -24.33 7.88
N VAL A 304 -10.99 -24.28 8.69
CA VAL A 304 -10.91 -23.84 10.09
C VAL A 304 -10.89 -25.07 10.99
N CYS A 305 -9.90 -25.20 11.87
CA CYS A 305 -9.70 -26.38 12.73
C CYS A 305 -9.35 -25.95 14.16
N GLN A 306 -9.73 -26.73 15.18
CA GLN A 306 -9.31 -26.46 16.56
C GLN A 306 -7.83 -26.82 16.78
N GLY A 307 -7.09 -25.90 17.39
CA GLY A 307 -5.66 -26.01 17.65
C GLY A 307 -4.83 -25.06 16.79
N ASP A 308 -3.82 -24.43 17.38
CA ASP A 308 -2.80 -23.71 16.63
C ASP A 308 -1.80 -24.72 16.07
N LEU A 309 -1.77 -24.88 14.73
CA LEU A 309 -0.59 -25.05 13.87
C LEU A 309 -0.88 -25.87 12.59
N MET A 310 -0.61 -25.26 11.43
CA MET A 310 0.16 -25.84 10.32
C MET A 310 0.83 -24.68 9.54
N GLU A 311 1.82 -24.03 10.15
CA GLU A 311 2.99 -23.60 9.35
C GLU A 311 3.60 -24.90 8.83
N LYS A 312 3.72 -25.06 7.51
CA LYS A 312 4.42 -26.23 6.96
C LYS A 312 5.87 -26.21 7.43
N ALA A 313 6.16 -27.13 8.35
CA ALA A 313 7.43 -27.64 8.80
C ALA A 313 8.44 -26.61 9.34
N SER A 314 8.74 -26.70 10.65
CA SER A 314 10.11 -26.46 11.12
C SER A 314 11.07 -27.11 10.13
N VAL A 315 11.97 -26.33 9.54
CA VAL A 315 12.95 -26.82 8.58
C VAL A 315 13.59 -28.09 9.15
N SER A 316 13.52 -29.20 8.40
CA SER A 316 14.00 -30.48 8.93
C SER A 316 15.47 -30.37 9.35
N ALA A 317 15.86 -31.09 10.41
CA ALA A 317 17.25 -31.08 10.89
C ALA A 317 18.25 -31.45 9.78
N ALA A 318 17.85 -32.31 8.84
CA ALA A 318 18.66 -32.69 7.68
C ALA A 318 18.87 -31.52 6.70
N VAL A 319 17.83 -30.70 6.47
CA VAL A 319 17.94 -29.50 5.62
C VAL A 319 18.79 -28.44 6.29
N ASN A 320 18.58 -28.19 7.59
CA ASN A 320 19.40 -27.25 8.35
C ASN A 320 20.89 -27.65 8.36
N ALA A 321 21.19 -28.94 8.53
CA ALA A 321 22.57 -29.43 8.49
C ALA A 321 23.24 -29.27 7.12
N ARG A 322 22.48 -29.33 6.02
CA ARG A 322 22.98 -29.05 4.66
C ARG A 322 23.21 -27.55 4.46
N ALA A 323 22.22 -26.72 4.82
CA ALA A 323 22.30 -25.27 4.68
C ALA A 323 23.46 -24.67 5.50
N ALA A 324 23.73 -25.19 6.70
CA ALA A 324 24.81 -24.73 7.56
C ALA A 324 26.22 -24.87 6.94
N ARG A 325 26.40 -25.77 5.95
CA ARG A 325 27.70 -26.05 5.30
C ARG A 325 27.96 -25.19 4.07
N VAL A 326 26.97 -24.41 3.62
CA VAL A 326 27.06 -23.63 2.37
C VAL A 326 28.04 -22.47 2.52
N ARG A 327 29.14 -22.51 1.78
CA ARG A 327 30.13 -21.42 1.67
C ARG A 327 30.08 -20.69 0.33
N LEU A 328 29.45 -21.31 -0.68
CA LEU A 328 29.18 -20.73 -1.98
C LEU A 328 27.74 -21.05 -2.38
N MET A 329 26.91 -20.03 -2.56
CA MET A 329 25.54 -20.16 -3.03
C MET A 329 25.42 -19.73 -4.50
N ILE A 330 24.90 -20.62 -5.34
CA ILE A 330 24.75 -20.40 -6.77
C ILE A 330 23.27 -20.25 -7.11
N PHE A 331 22.92 -19.25 -7.91
CA PHE A 331 21.56 -19.04 -8.40
C PHE A 331 21.51 -19.16 -9.92
N ASP A 332 20.51 -19.87 -10.44
CA ASP A 332 20.03 -19.54 -11.78
C ASP A 332 19.38 -18.14 -11.76
N VAL A 333 19.23 -17.55 -12.94
CA VAL A 333 18.63 -16.25 -13.10
C VAL A 333 17.16 -16.38 -13.51
N ASP A 334 16.91 -17.00 -14.67
CA ASP A 334 15.56 -17.04 -15.23
C ASP A 334 14.71 -18.06 -14.48
N GLY A 335 13.59 -17.64 -13.89
CA GLY A 335 12.72 -18.52 -13.11
C GLY A 335 13.14 -18.74 -11.66
N VAL A 336 14.30 -18.22 -11.26
CA VAL A 336 14.81 -18.19 -9.87
C VAL A 336 14.93 -16.76 -9.34
N LEU A 337 15.80 -15.93 -9.93
CA LEU A 337 15.93 -14.50 -9.57
C LEU A 337 14.94 -13.60 -10.33
N THR A 338 14.31 -14.14 -11.38
CA THR A 338 13.25 -13.50 -12.15
C THR A 338 12.00 -14.35 -12.14
N ASP A 339 10.86 -13.77 -12.55
CA ASP A 339 9.58 -14.48 -12.71
C ASP A 339 9.56 -15.50 -13.87
N GLY A 340 10.71 -15.69 -14.56
CA GLY A 340 10.88 -16.58 -15.70
C GLY A 340 10.33 -16.03 -17.00
N ARG A 341 9.70 -14.83 -16.99
CA ARG A 341 9.17 -14.22 -18.21
C ARG A 341 10.27 -13.45 -18.94
N LEU A 342 10.23 -13.56 -20.26
CA LEU A 342 11.07 -12.78 -21.16
C LEU A 342 10.17 -11.85 -21.96
N TYR A 343 10.40 -10.55 -21.81
CA TYR A 343 9.65 -9.54 -22.54
C TYR A 343 10.45 -9.14 -23.77
N PHE A 344 10.05 -9.61 -24.94
CA PHE A 344 10.71 -9.26 -26.20
C PHE A 344 10.07 -8.01 -26.80
N SER A 345 10.90 -7.01 -27.12
CA SER A 345 10.49 -5.89 -27.97
C SER A 345 10.51 -6.31 -29.45
N ALA A 346 9.83 -5.55 -30.31
CA ALA A 346 9.89 -5.74 -31.76
C ALA A 346 11.32 -5.60 -32.34
N ALA A 347 12.24 -4.98 -31.59
CA ALA A 347 13.66 -4.85 -31.93
C ALA A 347 14.52 -6.04 -31.44
N GLY A 348 13.93 -7.03 -30.78
CA GLY A 348 14.63 -8.22 -30.26
C GLY A 348 15.32 -8.00 -28.90
N GLU A 349 15.20 -6.81 -28.31
CA GLU A 349 15.72 -6.52 -26.98
C GLU A 349 14.81 -7.17 -25.91
N SER A 350 15.42 -7.84 -24.93
CA SER A 350 14.70 -8.59 -23.90
C SER A 350 14.80 -7.91 -22.53
N SER A 351 13.66 -7.64 -21.90
CA SER A 351 13.60 -7.14 -20.52
C SER A 351 13.34 -8.29 -19.53
N LYS A 352 13.83 -8.13 -18.30
CA LYS A 352 13.71 -9.06 -17.17
C LYS A 352 13.32 -8.28 -15.90
N SER A 353 12.48 -8.88 -15.06
CA SER A 353 12.12 -8.30 -13.76
C SER A 353 12.87 -9.03 -12.64
N PHE A 354 13.42 -8.27 -11.69
CA PHE A 354 14.11 -8.79 -10.51
C PHE A 354 13.43 -8.26 -9.25
N ASP A 355 13.36 -9.09 -8.22
CA ASP A 355 12.81 -8.69 -6.93
C ASP A 355 13.86 -7.99 -6.06
N THR A 356 13.41 -6.98 -5.30
CA THR A 356 14.29 -6.19 -4.42
C THR A 356 14.61 -6.92 -3.13
N LEU A 357 13.69 -7.74 -2.59
CA LEU A 357 13.92 -8.54 -1.39
C LEU A 357 14.93 -9.65 -1.67
N ASP A 358 14.86 -10.30 -2.83
CA ASP A 358 15.85 -11.28 -3.30
C ASP A 358 17.26 -10.66 -3.32
N GLY A 359 17.38 -9.44 -3.86
CA GLY A 359 18.65 -8.69 -3.88
C GLY A 359 19.18 -8.38 -2.48
N GLN A 360 18.31 -8.00 -1.54
CA GLN A 360 18.69 -7.77 -0.15
C GLN A 360 19.15 -9.06 0.54
N GLY A 361 18.46 -10.18 0.29
CA GLY A 361 18.85 -11.49 0.81
C GLY A 361 20.25 -11.90 0.37
N ILE A 362 20.55 -11.73 -0.93
CA ILE A 362 21.87 -12.01 -1.49
C ILE A 362 22.96 -11.15 -0.85
N LYS A 363 22.71 -9.84 -0.66
CA LYS A 363 23.67 -8.94 0.02
C LYS A 363 23.92 -9.34 1.47
N LEU A 364 22.88 -9.73 2.20
CA LEU A 364 23.00 -10.21 3.58
C LEU A 364 23.76 -11.54 3.65
N LEU A 365 23.47 -12.46 2.74
CA LEU A 365 24.16 -13.74 2.66
C LEU A 365 25.66 -13.56 2.37
N ALA A 366 26.00 -12.65 1.45
CA ALA A 366 27.37 -12.26 1.17
C ALA A 366 28.06 -11.62 2.38
N ALA A 367 27.38 -10.72 3.09
CA ALA A 367 27.89 -10.12 4.33
C ALA A 367 28.08 -11.16 5.46
N GLY A 368 27.31 -12.25 5.43
CA GLY A 368 27.48 -13.42 6.29
C GLY A 368 28.69 -14.31 5.94
N GLY A 369 29.44 -13.97 4.89
CA GLY A 369 30.66 -14.67 4.48
C GLY A 369 30.46 -15.79 3.46
N VAL A 370 29.26 -15.92 2.88
CA VAL A 370 28.95 -16.89 1.83
C VAL A 370 29.20 -16.26 0.46
N GLN A 371 30.04 -16.87 -0.37
CA GLN A 371 30.29 -16.40 -1.74
C GLN A 371 29.03 -16.59 -2.60
N ILE A 372 28.80 -15.69 -3.55
CA ILE A 372 27.62 -15.74 -4.43
C ILE A 372 28.07 -15.91 -5.89
N ALA A 373 27.35 -16.74 -6.63
CA ALA A 373 27.56 -16.92 -8.07
C ALA A 373 26.25 -17.02 -8.86
N LEU A 374 26.29 -16.61 -10.12
CA LEU A 374 25.20 -16.79 -11.09
C LEU A 374 25.64 -17.73 -12.22
N ILE A 375 24.80 -18.72 -12.54
CA ILE A 375 24.99 -19.57 -13.73
C ILE A 375 23.68 -19.59 -14.51
N THR A 376 23.65 -18.93 -15.66
CA THR A 376 22.47 -18.84 -16.51
C THR A 376 22.76 -19.26 -17.95
N GLY A 377 21.77 -19.91 -18.56
CA GLY A 377 21.84 -20.32 -19.96
C GLY A 377 21.71 -19.19 -20.97
N ARG A 378 21.28 -17.99 -20.54
CA ARG A 378 21.09 -16.83 -21.42
C ARG A 378 22.16 -15.77 -21.18
N ALA A 379 22.52 -15.05 -22.24
CA ALA A 379 23.36 -13.86 -22.13
C ALA A 379 22.48 -12.62 -22.20
N SER A 380 22.61 -11.72 -21.22
CA SER A 380 21.84 -10.48 -21.13
C SER A 380 22.60 -9.41 -20.35
N GLN A 381 22.65 -8.20 -20.91
CA GLN A 381 23.27 -7.05 -20.23
C GLN A 381 22.57 -6.71 -18.90
N MET A 382 21.29 -7.05 -18.75
CA MET A 382 20.54 -6.83 -17.51
C MET A 382 21.05 -7.71 -16.37
N VAL A 383 21.46 -8.94 -16.67
CA VAL A 383 22.06 -9.85 -15.68
C VAL A 383 23.42 -9.31 -15.23
N THR A 384 24.22 -8.81 -16.17
CA THR A 384 25.49 -8.15 -15.86
C THR A 384 25.29 -6.94 -14.94
N ALA A 385 24.34 -6.06 -15.28
CA ALA A 385 24.04 -4.87 -14.48
C ALA A 385 23.56 -5.24 -13.07
N ARG A 386 22.65 -6.21 -12.96
CA ARG A 386 22.13 -6.68 -11.67
C ARG A 386 23.21 -7.34 -10.82
N ALA A 387 24.06 -8.18 -11.41
CA ALA A 387 25.16 -8.79 -10.69
C ALA A 387 26.16 -7.76 -10.16
N GLN A 388 26.48 -6.73 -10.95
CA GLN A 388 27.33 -5.62 -10.53
C GLN A 388 26.72 -4.83 -9.37
N GLU A 389 25.41 -4.54 -9.41
CA GLU A 389 24.68 -3.85 -8.34
C GLU A 389 24.66 -4.65 -7.02
N LEU A 390 24.61 -5.98 -7.12
CA LEU A 390 24.63 -6.88 -5.97
C LEU A 390 26.06 -7.22 -5.49
N GLY A 391 27.09 -6.81 -6.22
CA GLY A 391 28.48 -7.12 -5.89
C GLY A 391 28.85 -8.60 -6.11
N ILE A 392 28.17 -9.28 -7.03
CA ILE A 392 28.42 -10.69 -7.35
C ILE A 392 29.63 -10.81 -8.27
N GLU A 393 30.69 -11.45 -7.80
CA GLU A 393 31.95 -11.61 -8.53
C GLU A 393 31.87 -12.68 -9.63
N TRP A 394 31.15 -13.78 -9.38
CA TRP A 394 31.14 -14.95 -10.25
C TRP A 394 29.87 -14.99 -11.11
N VAL A 395 29.97 -14.57 -12.37
CA VAL A 395 28.82 -14.50 -13.29
C VAL A 395 29.12 -15.26 -14.58
N TYR A 396 28.40 -16.37 -14.79
CA TYR A 396 28.49 -17.20 -15.99
C TYR A 396 27.20 -17.09 -16.79
N GLN A 397 27.31 -16.57 -18.01
CA GLN A 397 26.18 -16.32 -18.92
C GLN A 397 26.34 -17.07 -20.23
N GLY A 398 25.21 -17.37 -20.89
CA GLY A 398 25.22 -18.11 -22.16
C GLY A 398 25.69 -19.57 -21.99
N VAL A 399 25.51 -20.14 -20.81
CA VAL A 399 26.01 -21.47 -20.47
C VAL A 399 25.00 -22.55 -20.87
N HIS A 400 25.29 -23.27 -21.95
CA HIS A 400 24.45 -24.38 -22.39
C HIS A 400 24.57 -25.62 -21.48
N ASP A 401 25.76 -25.89 -20.94
CA ASP A 401 26.01 -26.97 -19.98
C ASP A 401 26.47 -26.38 -18.64
N LYS A 402 25.52 -26.28 -17.69
CA LYS A 402 25.78 -25.70 -16.37
C LYS A 402 26.77 -26.52 -15.54
N ALA A 403 26.93 -27.82 -15.81
CA ALA A 403 27.88 -28.66 -15.09
C ALA A 403 29.34 -28.30 -15.41
N VAL A 404 29.61 -27.84 -16.63
CA VAL A 404 30.95 -27.37 -17.05
C VAL A 404 31.29 -26.06 -16.35
N ALA A 405 30.37 -25.08 -16.37
CA ALA A 405 30.56 -23.81 -15.67
C ALA A 405 30.72 -24.00 -14.16
N PHE A 406 29.96 -24.94 -13.57
CA PHE A 406 30.10 -25.30 -12.17
C PHE A 406 31.49 -25.87 -11.84
N ALA A 407 32.02 -26.78 -12.68
CA ALA A 407 33.36 -27.34 -12.47
C ALA A 407 34.45 -26.26 -12.55
N GLU A 408 34.32 -25.32 -13.49
CA GLU A 408 35.22 -24.16 -13.58
C GLU A 408 35.12 -23.27 -12.34
N LEU A 409 33.91 -22.95 -11.90
CA LEU A 409 33.66 -22.16 -10.70
C LEU A 409 34.32 -22.76 -9.46
N LEU A 410 34.17 -24.08 -9.23
CA LEU A 410 34.80 -24.76 -8.09
C LEU A 410 36.32 -24.60 -8.07
N SER A 411 36.96 -24.67 -9.24
CA SER A 411 38.42 -24.52 -9.36
C SER A 411 38.91 -23.13 -8.96
N ARG A 412 38.10 -22.09 -9.18
CA ARG A 412 38.45 -20.69 -8.92
C ARG A 412 38.03 -20.22 -7.52
N ALA A 413 36.84 -20.61 -7.08
CA ALA A 413 36.26 -20.20 -5.80
C ALA A 413 36.87 -20.92 -4.57
N ARG A 414 37.78 -21.89 -4.80
CA ARG A 414 38.42 -22.72 -3.75
C ARG A 414 37.40 -23.37 -2.80
N CYS A 415 36.28 -23.83 -3.36
CA CYS A 415 35.22 -24.54 -2.64
C CYS A 415 35.06 -25.94 -3.24
N THR A 416 34.58 -26.87 -2.41
CA THR A 416 34.17 -28.21 -2.86
C THR A 416 32.66 -28.24 -3.14
N ALA A 417 32.19 -29.20 -3.93
CA ALA A 417 30.75 -29.34 -4.18
C ALA A 417 29.93 -29.58 -2.89
N GLU A 418 30.57 -30.16 -1.86
CA GLU A 418 29.97 -30.39 -0.54
C GLU A 418 29.82 -29.11 0.30
N GLU A 419 30.44 -28.02 -0.12
CA GLU A 419 30.31 -26.68 0.49
C GLU A 419 29.44 -25.75 -0.37
N CYS A 420 28.88 -26.26 -1.47
CA CYS A 420 28.07 -25.48 -2.38
C CYS A 420 26.57 -25.65 -2.13
N GLY A 421 25.85 -24.54 -2.32
CA GLY A 421 24.41 -24.50 -2.51
C GLY A 421 24.08 -24.14 -3.96
N TYR A 422 22.98 -24.67 -4.50
CA TYR A 422 22.47 -24.30 -5.83
C TYR A 422 20.95 -24.16 -5.80
N MET A 423 20.43 -23.06 -6.33
CA MET A 423 19.00 -22.87 -6.56
C MET A 423 18.68 -22.81 -8.06
N GLY A 424 17.87 -23.76 -8.53
CA GLY A 424 17.47 -23.91 -9.93
C GLY A 424 15.98 -24.19 -10.07
N ASP A 425 15.42 -23.93 -11.26
CA ASP A 425 14.00 -24.11 -11.52
C ASP A 425 13.68 -25.13 -12.63
N ASP A 426 14.63 -25.48 -13.51
CA ASP A 426 14.34 -26.34 -14.68
C ASP A 426 15.40 -27.44 -14.91
N TRP A 427 15.16 -28.31 -15.90
CA TRP A 427 16.01 -29.47 -16.23
C TRP A 427 17.52 -29.16 -16.38
N PRO A 428 17.94 -28.04 -17.02
CA PRO A 428 19.36 -27.72 -17.14
C PRO A 428 20.08 -27.52 -15.79
N ASP A 429 19.36 -27.31 -14.70
CA ASP A 429 19.91 -27.16 -13.35
C ASP A 429 20.21 -28.49 -12.67
N LEU A 430 19.48 -29.55 -13.01
CA LEU A 430 19.58 -30.87 -12.37
C LEU A 430 21.02 -31.41 -12.31
N PRO A 431 21.86 -31.32 -13.38
CA PRO A 431 23.23 -31.80 -13.33
C PRO A 431 24.11 -31.14 -12.26
N VAL A 432 23.81 -29.90 -11.87
CA VAL A 432 24.50 -29.18 -10.79
C VAL A 432 23.82 -29.45 -9.46
N MET A 433 22.49 -29.38 -9.40
CA MET A 433 21.70 -29.64 -8.19
C MET A 433 21.98 -31.01 -7.57
N MET A 434 22.21 -32.04 -8.40
CA MET A 434 22.52 -33.39 -7.93
C MET A 434 23.96 -33.55 -7.38
N LYS A 435 24.83 -32.56 -7.56
CA LYS A 435 26.24 -32.60 -7.11
C LYS A 435 26.49 -31.78 -5.85
N VAL A 436 25.68 -30.75 -5.60
CA VAL A 436 25.87 -29.83 -4.48
C VAL A 436 25.35 -30.41 -3.16
N ALA A 437 25.91 -29.98 -2.02
CA ALA A 437 25.44 -30.40 -0.70
C ALA A 437 24.02 -29.89 -0.38
N PHE A 438 23.66 -28.71 -0.89
CA PHE A 438 22.38 -28.08 -0.66
C PHE A 438 21.74 -27.67 -1.99
N ALA A 439 20.63 -28.30 -2.33
CA ALA A 439 19.90 -28.04 -3.58
C ALA A 439 18.56 -27.44 -3.22
N ALA A 440 18.29 -26.25 -3.72
CA ALA A 440 17.08 -25.49 -3.48
C ALA A 440 16.29 -25.31 -4.77
N ALA A 441 14.98 -25.11 -4.67
CA ALA A 441 14.14 -24.78 -5.82
C ALA A 441 13.06 -23.75 -5.43
N PRO A 442 12.69 -22.82 -6.32
CA PRO A 442 11.51 -21.99 -6.12
C PRO A 442 10.22 -22.82 -6.21
N ALA A 443 9.12 -22.33 -5.62
CA ALA A 443 7.85 -23.07 -5.59
C ALA A 443 7.28 -23.41 -6.98
N ASN A 444 7.61 -22.61 -7.99
CA ASN A 444 7.16 -22.79 -9.38
C ASN A 444 8.17 -23.53 -10.27
N ALA A 445 9.17 -24.19 -9.69
CA ALA A 445 10.12 -25.02 -10.45
C ALA A 445 9.44 -26.21 -11.12
N HIS A 446 10.07 -26.75 -12.16
CA HIS A 446 9.65 -27.95 -12.86
C HIS A 446 9.51 -29.14 -11.88
N ALA A 447 8.52 -30.00 -12.10
CA ALA A 447 8.19 -31.11 -11.18
C ALA A 447 9.38 -32.03 -10.86
N GLU A 448 10.22 -32.33 -11.86
CA GLU A 448 11.44 -33.13 -11.68
C GLU A 448 12.51 -32.43 -10.81
N VAL A 449 12.55 -31.09 -10.84
CA VAL A 449 13.44 -30.29 -9.98
C VAL A 449 12.93 -30.30 -8.56
N LEU A 450 11.63 -30.04 -8.36
CA LEU A 450 10.98 -30.11 -7.05
C LEU A 450 11.17 -31.48 -6.37
N ALA A 451 11.06 -32.57 -7.13
CA ALA A 451 11.23 -33.93 -6.61
C ALA A 451 12.66 -34.25 -6.13
N ARG A 452 13.67 -33.48 -6.56
CA ARG A 452 15.09 -33.72 -6.26
C ARG A 452 15.74 -32.61 -5.44
N ALA A 453 15.05 -31.48 -5.25
CA ALA A 453 15.51 -30.43 -4.36
C ALA A 453 15.53 -30.92 -2.90
N HIS A 454 16.57 -30.56 -2.17
CA HIS A 454 16.66 -30.82 -0.73
C HIS A 454 15.70 -29.91 0.05
N TRP A 455 15.46 -28.70 -0.46
CA TRP A 455 14.54 -27.73 0.11
C TRP A 455 13.84 -26.96 -1.02
N VAL A 456 12.58 -26.61 -0.80
CA VAL A 456 11.77 -25.85 -1.77
C VAL A 456 11.26 -24.60 -1.06
N ALA A 457 11.47 -23.43 -1.67
CA ALA A 457 10.97 -22.17 -1.18
C ALA A 457 9.44 -22.13 -1.23
N HIS A 458 8.83 -21.35 -0.34
CA HIS A 458 7.40 -21.06 -0.41
C HIS A 458 7.10 -20.06 -1.53
N ALA A 459 7.96 -19.06 -1.68
CA ALA A 459 7.88 -18.08 -2.75
C ALA A 459 8.25 -18.64 -4.13
N ARG A 460 7.73 -17.95 -5.15
CA ARG A 460 8.05 -18.18 -6.56
C ARG A 460 9.34 -17.43 -6.93
N GLY A 461 10.03 -17.91 -7.98
CA GLY A 461 11.19 -17.21 -8.51
C GLY A 461 10.86 -15.77 -8.92
N GLY A 462 11.74 -14.83 -8.58
CA GLY A 462 11.52 -13.39 -8.77
C GLY A 462 10.44 -12.77 -7.88
N TYR A 463 10.04 -13.45 -6.80
CA TYR A 463 9.07 -12.96 -5.80
C TYR A 463 9.52 -13.26 -4.36
N GLY A 464 10.83 -13.33 -4.09
CA GLY A 464 11.35 -13.56 -2.74
C GLY A 464 11.86 -14.99 -2.47
N ALA A 465 11.85 -15.88 -3.46
CA ALA A 465 12.35 -17.26 -3.27
C ALA A 465 13.85 -17.32 -2.96
N ALA A 466 14.64 -16.45 -3.59
CA ALA A 466 16.06 -16.34 -3.28
C ALA A 466 16.29 -15.67 -1.91
N ARG A 467 15.41 -14.76 -1.49
CA ARG A 467 15.42 -14.19 -0.14
C ARG A 467 15.19 -15.27 0.91
N GLU A 468 14.20 -16.12 0.73
CA GLU A 468 13.90 -17.19 1.70
C GLU A 468 15.08 -18.15 1.87
N VAL A 469 15.72 -18.57 0.79
CA VAL A 469 16.88 -19.47 0.88
C VAL A 469 18.09 -18.79 1.55
N CYS A 470 18.29 -17.48 1.32
CA CYS A 470 19.34 -16.71 1.99
C CYS A 470 19.11 -16.66 3.50
N ASP A 471 17.88 -16.31 3.93
CA ASP A 471 17.51 -16.24 5.34
C ASP A 471 17.64 -17.62 6.01
N LEU A 472 17.26 -18.69 5.30
CA LEU A 472 17.45 -20.07 5.77
C LEU A 472 18.92 -20.39 6.05
N ILE A 473 19.82 -20.09 5.09
CA ILE A 473 21.25 -20.38 5.24
C ILE A 473 21.84 -19.57 6.39
N LEU A 474 21.54 -18.26 6.48
CA LEU A 474 22.02 -17.39 7.55
C LEU A 474 21.55 -17.86 8.94
N ARG A 475 20.31 -18.34 9.06
CA ARG A 475 19.80 -18.91 10.31
C ARG A 475 20.47 -20.23 10.66
N ALA A 476 20.65 -21.11 9.68
CA ALA A 476 21.37 -22.38 9.86
C ALA A 476 22.84 -22.18 10.26
N GLN A 477 23.44 -21.04 9.89
CA GLN A 477 24.80 -20.64 10.25
C GLN A 477 24.87 -19.77 11.52
N HIS A 478 23.74 -19.50 12.17
CA HIS A 478 23.64 -18.63 13.35
C HIS A 478 24.20 -17.20 13.14
N SER A 479 24.24 -16.72 11.90
CA SER A 479 24.72 -15.38 11.55
C SER A 479 23.58 -14.36 11.39
N TYR A 480 22.34 -14.82 11.21
CA TYR A 480 21.17 -13.97 10.98
C TYR A 480 20.94 -12.93 12.09
N ASP A 481 20.83 -13.37 13.35
CA ASP A 481 20.53 -12.46 14.47
C ASP A 481 21.66 -11.46 14.74
N THR A 482 22.90 -11.85 14.47
CA THR A 482 24.07 -10.97 14.57
C THR A 482 23.99 -9.86 13.52
N LEU A 483 23.68 -10.20 12.26
CA LEU A 483 23.51 -9.23 11.18
C LEU A 483 22.29 -8.33 11.41
N LEU A 484 21.18 -8.89 11.89
CA LEU A 484 19.99 -8.15 12.25
C LEU A 484 20.28 -7.15 13.37
N SER A 485 20.94 -7.60 14.43
CA SER A 485 21.37 -6.75 15.55
C SER A 485 22.33 -5.66 15.09
N ALA A 486 23.27 -5.97 14.19
CA ALA A 486 24.18 -4.99 13.61
C ALA A 486 23.45 -3.96 12.74
N ALA A 487 22.39 -4.34 12.02
CA ALA A 487 21.55 -3.41 11.27
C ALA A 487 20.75 -2.49 12.21
N CYS A 488 20.15 -3.04 13.26
CA CYS A 488 19.42 -2.28 14.28
C CYS A 488 20.34 -1.33 15.07
N ALA A 489 21.54 -1.79 15.45
CA ALA A 489 22.56 -0.96 16.10
C ALA A 489 23.19 0.06 15.13
N GLY A 490 23.35 -0.33 13.86
CA GLY A 490 23.85 0.49 12.76
C GLY A 490 22.96 1.68 12.43
N ALA A 491 21.68 1.66 12.81
CA ALA A 491 20.82 2.84 12.79
C ALA A 491 21.38 3.97 13.68
N SER A 492 22.08 3.65 14.77
CA SER A 492 22.74 4.63 15.65
C SER A 492 24.00 5.22 15.03
N TYR A 493 24.76 4.41 14.27
CA TYR A 493 25.94 4.88 13.52
C TYR A 493 25.55 5.71 12.29
N TRP A 494 24.47 5.32 11.59
CA TRP A 494 23.88 6.09 10.50
C TRP A 494 23.26 7.41 10.96
N LEU A 495 22.63 7.45 12.14
CA LEU A 495 22.14 8.69 12.78
C LEU A 495 23.28 9.65 13.16
N LEU A 496 24.45 9.13 13.55
CA LEU A 496 25.63 9.95 13.82
C LEU A 496 26.27 10.53 12.54
N GLN A 497 26.18 9.80 11.41
CA GLN A 497 26.65 10.30 10.11
C GLN A 497 25.76 11.37 9.49
N LEU A 498 24.49 11.47 9.89
CA LEU A 498 23.58 12.55 9.48
C LEU A 498 23.92 13.92 10.13
N HIS A 499 24.82 13.94 11.13
CA HIS A 499 25.21 15.16 11.87
C HIS A 499 26.67 15.60 11.67
N LEU A 500 27.47 14.88 10.88
CA LEU A 500 28.78 15.34 10.44
C LEU A 500 28.65 16.04 9.07
N PRO A 501 29.25 17.23 8.87
CA PRO A 501 29.17 17.89 7.57
C PRO A 501 29.78 16.99 6.50
N PRO A 502 29.08 16.73 5.39
CA PRO A 502 29.51 15.73 4.42
C PRO A 502 30.83 16.14 3.75
N SER A 503 31.76 15.20 3.68
CA SER A 503 32.83 15.23 2.70
C SER A 503 32.19 15.23 1.31
N ARG A 504 32.51 16.26 0.52
CA ARG A 504 32.04 16.46 -0.85
C ARG A 504 32.20 15.20 -1.71
N SER A 505 31.10 14.53 -2.07
CA SER A 505 30.82 14.06 -3.45
C SER A 505 29.54 13.22 -3.55
N SER A 506 28.39 13.87 -3.71
CA SER A 506 27.34 13.50 -4.67
C SER A 506 26.13 14.39 -4.38
N ALA A 507 25.85 15.34 -5.27
CA ALA A 507 24.65 16.17 -5.16
C ALA A 507 23.40 15.27 -5.18
N PRO A 508 22.31 15.63 -4.45
CA PRO A 508 21.03 14.95 -4.60
C PRO A 508 20.62 15.03 -6.08
N GLN A 509 20.31 13.88 -6.68
CA GLN A 509 19.83 13.82 -8.05
C GLN A 509 18.44 14.45 -8.06
N VAL A 510 18.36 15.70 -8.50
CA VAL A 510 17.08 16.37 -8.73
C VAL A 510 16.34 15.53 -9.75
N LYS A 511 15.17 14.98 -9.39
CA LYS A 511 14.29 14.31 -10.34
C LYS A 511 13.98 15.31 -11.46
N MET A 512 14.45 14.99 -12.66
CA MET A 512 14.27 15.85 -13.84
C MET A 512 13.06 15.38 -14.61
N HIS A 513 12.34 16.30 -15.27
CA HIS A 513 11.27 15.96 -16.20
C HIS A 513 11.84 15.32 -17.48
N ARG A 514 12.33 14.09 -17.34
CA ARG A 514 12.87 13.27 -18.41
C ARG A 514 12.04 11.99 -18.51
N PRO A 515 11.75 11.54 -19.74
CA PRO A 515 11.14 10.24 -19.94
C PRO A 515 11.95 9.13 -19.26
N ASP A 516 11.31 8.37 -18.38
CA ASP A 516 11.91 7.19 -17.74
C ASP A 516 11.48 5.90 -18.46
N TYR A 517 10.25 5.84 -18.97
CA TYR A 517 9.82 4.83 -19.92
C TYR A 517 8.83 5.37 -20.96
N PHE A 518 8.78 4.71 -22.11
CA PHE A 518 7.83 5.01 -23.17
C PHE A 518 7.36 3.72 -23.84
N ALA A 519 6.17 3.76 -24.41
CA ALA A 519 5.61 2.66 -25.20
C ALA A 519 5.07 3.22 -26.53
N GLU A 520 5.21 2.48 -27.61
CA GLU A 520 4.67 2.85 -28.93
C GLU A 520 3.71 1.77 -29.41
N HIS A 521 2.65 2.16 -30.09
CA HIS A 521 1.61 1.26 -30.62
C HIS A 521 1.05 0.25 -29.60
N PHE A 522 0.69 0.74 -28.42
CA PHE A 522 0.32 -0.11 -27.29
C PHE A 522 -1.20 -0.11 -27.03
N SER A 523 -1.65 -1.13 -26.30
CA SER A 523 -3.02 -1.27 -25.80
C SER A 523 -2.99 -1.61 -24.32
N ILE A 524 -3.65 -0.80 -23.48
CA ILE A 524 -3.86 -1.06 -22.05
C ILE A 524 -5.31 -1.49 -21.86
N THR A 525 -5.54 -2.61 -21.17
CA THR A 525 -6.89 -3.05 -20.80
C THR A 525 -6.99 -3.08 -19.28
N LEU A 526 -7.92 -2.31 -18.71
CA LEU A 526 -8.29 -2.38 -17.30
C LEU A 526 -9.47 -3.35 -17.14
N LEU A 527 -9.34 -4.27 -16.18
CA LEU A 527 -10.37 -5.25 -15.83
C LEU A 527 -11.07 -4.82 -14.54
N ASP A 528 -12.36 -5.12 -14.43
CA ASP A 528 -13.10 -4.96 -13.18
C ASP A 528 -12.82 -6.11 -12.20
N GLN A 529 -13.42 -6.05 -11.02
CA GLN A 529 -13.26 -7.06 -9.95
C GLN A 529 -13.73 -8.47 -10.34
N THR A 530 -14.51 -8.58 -11.43
CA THR A 530 -14.99 -9.86 -11.97
C THR A 530 -14.08 -10.40 -13.08
N GLY A 531 -13.07 -9.62 -13.50
CA GLY A 531 -12.17 -9.94 -14.61
C GLY A 531 -12.71 -9.54 -15.98
N ALA A 532 -13.86 -8.87 -16.06
CA ALA A 532 -14.40 -8.35 -17.31
C ALA A 532 -13.67 -7.06 -17.70
N THR A 533 -13.55 -6.78 -18.99
CA THR A 533 -12.93 -5.53 -19.46
C THR A 533 -13.80 -4.34 -19.08
N GLN A 534 -13.24 -3.37 -18.36
CA GLN A 534 -13.88 -2.12 -17.97
C GLN A 534 -13.46 -0.96 -18.88
N TYR A 535 -12.15 -0.83 -19.15
CA TYR A 535 -11.62 0.17 -20.07
C TYR A 535 -10.53 -0.41 -20.97
N ARG A 536 -10.43 0.08 -22.21
CA ARG A 536 -9.31 -0.20 -23.11
C ARG A 536 -8.79 1.09 -23.73
N ILE A 537 -7.50 1.35 -23.58
CA ILE A 537 -6.79 2.50 -24.12
C ILE A 537 -5.84 2.01 -25.21
N ASN A 538 -6.03 2.46 -26.44
CA ASN A 538 -5.09 2.28 -27.53
C ASN A 538 -4.42 3.62 -27.83
N ALA A 539 -3.11 3.66 -28.05
CA ALA A 539 -2.45 4.90 -28.44
C ALA A 539 -1.20 4.66 -29.28
N ALA A 540 -0.81 5.68 -30.03
CA ALA A 540 0.37 5.62 -30.88
C ALA A 540 1.66 5.68 -30.05
N LYS A 541 1.68 6.48 -28.97
CA LYS A 541 2.83 6.62 -28.09
C LYS A 541 2.40 6.98 -26.67
N MET A 542 3.14 6.51 -25.68
CA MET A 542 3.01 6.84 -24.27
C MET A 542 4.39 7.15 -23.72
N VAL A 543 4.50 8.17 -22.88
CA VAL A 543 5.77 8.61 -22.27
C VAL A 543 5.49 8.96 -20.80
N HIS A 544 6.16 8.29 -19.88
CA HIS A 544 6.07 8.54 -18.44
C HIS A 544 7.22 9.42 -17.96
N TYR A 545 7.02 10.18 -16.87
CA TYR A 545 8.03 11.05 -16.29
C TYR A 545 8.13 10.87 -14.76
N GLU A 546 9.33 10.52 -14.29
CA GLU A 546 9.62 10.18 -12.90
C GLU A 546 9.41 11.33 -11.89
N ASP A 547 9.54 12.58 -12.35
CA ASP A 547 9.47 13.77 -11.47
C ASP A 547 8.07 14.02 -10.93
N ASN A 548 7.05 13.70 -11.71
CA ASN A 548 5.65 14.01 -11.40
C ASN A 548 4.69 12.84 -11.62
N ASP A 549 5.21 11.66 -11.95
CA ASP A 549 4.48 10.41 -12.14
C ASP A 549 3.38 10.51 -13.22
N ASN A 550 3.44 11.53 -14.09
CA ASN A 550 2.44 11.67 -15.15
C ASN A 550 2.88 10.92 -16.40
N THR A 551 1.86 10.51 -17.15
CA THR A 551 2.04 9.83 -18.42
C THR A 551 1.38 10.62 -19.54
N ASP A 552 2.17 11.07 -20.51
CA ASP A 552 1.66 11.67 -21.75
C ASP A 552 1.33 10.58 -22.77
N VAL A 553 0.23 10.75 -23.48
CA VAL A 553 -0.27 9.79 -24.48
C VAL A 553 -0.54 10.51 -25.80
N VAL A 554 -0.12 9.93 -26.92
CA VAL A 554 -0.29 10.50 -28.27
C VAL A 554 -1.33 9.69 -29.03
N LEU A 555 -2.30 10.40 -29.61
CA LEU A 555 -3.46 9.82 -30.31
C LEU A 555 -4.20 8.75 -29.48
N PRO A 556 -4.61 9.04 -28.23
CA PRO A 556 -5.37 8.10 -27.43
C PRO A 556 -6.74 7.82 -28.02
N ALA A 557 -7.11 6.54 -28.04
CA ALA A 557 -8.43 6.02 -28.32
C ALA A 557 -8.86 5.15 -27.13
N VAL A 558 -9.81 5.66 -26.33
CA VAL A 558 -10.29 5.02 -25.11
C VAL A 558 -11.67 4.44 -25.32
N ARG A 559 -11.88 3.17 -24.97
CA ARG A 559 -13.18 2.50 -24.98
C ARG A 559 -13.55 2.10 -23.57
N ALA A 560 -14.75 2.49 -23.13
CA ALA A 560 -15.33 2.05 -21.88
C ALA A 560 -16.39 0.98 -22.16
N PHE A 561 -16.35 -0.09 -21.38
CA PHE A 561 -17.23 -1.24 -21.48
C PHE A 561 -18.01 -1.36 -20.16
N VAL A 562 -19.32 -1.20 -20.23
CA VAL A 562 -20.21 -1.31 -19.07
C VAL A 562 -21.32 -2.28 -19.43
N ALA A 563 -21.48 -3.34 -18.62
CA ALA A 563 -22.46 -4.37 -18.88
C ALA A 563 -23.89 -3.78 -18.99
N GLY A 564 -24.59 -4.10 -20.08
CA GLY A 564 -25.94 -3.61 -20.36
C GLY A 564 -26.04 -2.14 -20.80
N GLN A 565 -24.91 -1.48 -21.10
CA GLN A 565 -24.89 -0.12 -21.67
C GLN A 565 -24.18 -0.08 -23.03
N PRO A 566 -24.50 0.89 -23.91
CA PRO A 566 -23.81 1.05 -25.18
C PRO A 566 -22.36 1.49 -24.98
N ASP A 567 -21.46 0.95 -25.81
CA ASP A 567 -20.03 1.31 -25.79
C ASP A 567 -19.82 2.82 -25.92
N VAL A 568 -18.92 3.34 -25.08
CA VAL A 568 -18.44 4.73 -25.16
C VAL A 568 -17.02 4.72 -25.66
N THR A 569 -16.77 5.44 -26.75
CA THR A 569 -15.43 5.62 -27.31
C THR A 569 -15.03 7.09 -27.28
N SER A 570 -13.82 7.37 -26.83
CA SER A 570 -13.24 8.71 -26.76
C SER A 570 -11.92 8.78 -27.52
N PHE A 571 -11.69 9.85 -28.27
CA PHE A 571 -10.48 10.06 -29.07
C PHE A 571 -9.94 11.46 -28.86
N ALA A 572 -8.62 11.66 -28.97
CA ALA A 572 -8.01 12.99 -29.03
C ALA A 572 -6.64 12.93 -29.71
N LYS A 573 -6.03 14.10 -29.98
CA LYS A 573 -4.65 14.19 -30.48
C LYS A 573 -3.61 13.87 -29.41
N ARG A 574 -3.88 14.26 -28.16
CA ARG A 574 -3.01 14.03 -27.00
C ARG A 574 -3.85 13.66 -25.79
N GLY A 575 -3.25 12.96 -24.84
CA GLY A 575 -3.83 12.69 -23.53
C GLY A 575 -2.77 12.77 -22.44
N LYS A 576 -3.21 12.93 -21.20
CA LYS A 576 -2.35 12.91 -20.01
C LYS A 576 -3.05 12.10 -18.90
N ILE A 577 -2.32 11.18 -18.31
CA ILE A 577 -2.77 10.34 -17.20
C ILE A 577 -1.94 10.72 -15.96
N ASN A 578 -2.58 10.86 -14.81
CA ASN A 578 -1.88 11.09 -13.54
C ASN A 578 -1.33 9.78 -12.93
N GLY A 579 -0.40 9.87 -11.99
CA GLY A 579 0.33 8.70 -11.46
C GLY A 579 -0.50 7.55 -10.93
N ASN A 580 -1.65 7.84 -10.30
CA ASN A 580 -2.56 6.80 -9.81
C ASN A 580 -3.63 6.37 -10.84
N GLY A 581 -3.57 6.87 -12.08
CA GLY A 581 -4.49 6.53 -13.16
C GLY A 581 -5.95 6.95 -12.95
N SER A 582 -6.24 7.79 -11.95
CA SER A 582 -7.61 8.22 -11.62
C SER A 582 -8.15 9.34 -12.52
N ILE A 583 -7.26 10.07 -13.19
CA ILE A 583 -7.59 11.20 -14.06
C ILE A 583 -6.95 10.98 -15.42
N LEU A 584 -7.79 11.04 -16.46
CA LEU A 584 -7.36 11.10 -17.85
C LEU A 584 -7.83 12.42 -18.47
N ASP A 585 -6.90 13.26 -18.87
CA ASP A 585 -7.16 14.46 -19.66
C ASP A 585 -6.92 14.17 -21.14
N LEU A 586 -7.87 14.50 -22.01
CA LEU A 586 -7.80 14.37 -23.46
C LEU A 586 -7.78 15.77 -24.09
N TYR A 587 -6.81 16.03 -24.98
CA TYR A 587 -6.56 17.35 -25.56
C TYR A 587 -6.46 17.33 -27.08
N GLY A 588 -6.98 18.39 -27.70
CA GLY A 588 -6.85 18.67 -29.13
C GLY A 588 -7.77 17.78 -29.94
N ASP A 589 -8.87 18.36 -30.40
CA ASP A 589 -9.96 17.65 -31.12
C ASP A 589 -10.39 16.39 -30.36
N ALA A 590 -10.84 16.60 -29.12
CA ALA A 590 -11.32 15.55 -28.25
C ALA A 590 -12.78 15.23 -28.60
N HIS A 591 -13.06 13.98 -28.92
CA HIS A 591 -14.35 13.49 -29.38
C HIS A 591 -14.81 12.34 -28.50
N VAL A 592 -16.01 12.42 -27.94
CA VAL A 592 -16.64 11.35 -27.17
C VAL A 592 -17.89 10.89 -27.90
N ARG A 593 -17.98 9.59 -28.16
CA ARG A 593 -19.10 8.97 -28.88
C ARG A 593 -19.64 7.79 -28.08
N ARG A 594 -20.91 7.86 -27.69
CA ARG A 594 -21.66 6.72 -27.18
C ARG A 594 -22.49 6.12 -28.31
N ALA A 595 -22.40 4.81 -28.49
CA ALA A 595 -23.23 4.09 -29.44
C ALA A 595 -24.73 4.24 -29.13
N GLN A 596 -25.58 3.95 -30.12
CA GLN A 596 -27.03 3.90 -29.92
C GLN A 596 -27.39 2.71 -29.03
N GLY A 597 -28.25 2.93 -28.03
CA GLY A 597 -28.86 1.88 -27.23
C GLY A 597 -30.33 1.66 -27.59
N ASP A 598 -30.94 0.63 -26.99
CA ASP A 598 -32.30 0.16 -27.32
C ASP A 598 -33.39 1.25 -27.21
N GLN A 599 -33.23 2.22 -26.32
CA GLN A 599 -34.15 3.35 -26.11
C GLN A 599 -33.47 4.72 -26.04
N ASP A 600 -32.17 4.80 -26.38
CA ASP A 600 -31.39 6.03 -26.26
C ASP A 600 -30.56 6.29 -27.53
N PRO A 601 -30.82 7.38 -28.27
CA PRO A 601 -30.07 7.69 -29.48
C PRO A 601 -28.58 7.89 -29.19
N ALA A 602 -27.77 7.71 -30.24
CA ALA A 602 -26.32 7.95 -30.18
C ALA A 602 -26.03 9.37 -29.69
N LEU A 603 -25.00 9.49 -28.86
CA LEU A 603 -24.54 10.75 -28.27
C LEU A 603 -23.12 11.02 -28.75
N GLU A 604 -22.90 12.21 -29.28
CA GLU A 604 -21.58 12.72 -29.69
C GLU A 604 -21.31 14.01 -28.94
N ALA A 605 -20.10 14.14 -28.36
CA ALA A 605 -19.64 15.35 -27.69
C ALA A 605 -18.25 15.73 -28.22
N ASP A 606 -18.13 16.93 -28.76
CA ASP A 606 -16.90 17.45 -29.34
C ASP A 606 -16.39 18.64 -28.52
N SER A 607 -15.12 18.62 -28.13
CA SER A 607 -14.47 19.73 -27.43
C SER A 607 -12.97 19.75 -27.70
N GLN A 608 -12.29 20.84 -27.30
CA GLN A 608 -10.82 20.89 -27.32
C GLN A 608 -10.18 20.16 -26.14
N HIS A 609 -10.96 19.87 -25.10
CA HIS A 609 -10.51 19.21 -23.89
C HIS A 609 -11.64 18.38 -23.29
N PHE A 610 -11.33 17.18 -22.79
CA PHE A 610 -12.19 16.43 -21.87
C PHE A 610 -11.36 15.84 -20.74
N ARG A 611 -11.84 15.99 -19.50
CA ARG A 611 -11.31 15.36 -18.31
C ARG A 611 -12.22 14.22 -17.88
N PHE A 612 -11.65 13.04 -17.71
CA PHE A 612 -12.31 11.86 -17.20
C PHE A 612 -11.84 11.61 -15.76
N LEU A 613 -12.78 11.59 -14.82
CA LEU A 613 -12.56 11.13 -13.46
C LEU A 613 -12.99 9.67 -13.41
N ILE A 614 -12.04 8.75 -13.53
CA ILE A 614 -12.31 7.33 -13.79
C ILE A 614 -13.03 6.69 -12.61
N ASN A 615 -12.66 7.03 -11.38
CA ASN A 615 -13.26 6.47 -10.16
C ASN A 615 -14.70 6.98 -9.91
N ASP A 616 -15.01 8.18 -10.36
CA ASP A 616 -16.32 8.82 -10.13
C ASP A 616 -17.28 8.64 -11.31
N ASP A 617 -16.79 8.10 -12.43
CA ASP A 617 -17.49 7.97 -13.72
C ASP A 617 -18.07 9.32 -14.21
N ILE A 618 -17.24 10.38 -14.09
CA ILE A 618 -17.57 11.75 -14.50
C ILE A 618 -16.69 12.18 -15.67
N VAL A 619 -17.33 12.73 -16.70
CA VAL A 619 -16.68 13.37 -17.84
C VAL A 619 -16.99 14.86 -17.81
N GLN A 620 -15.97 15.70 -17.85
CA GLN A 620 -16.15 17.15 -17.80
C GLN A 620 -15.25 17.90 -18.77
N THR A 621 -15.68 19.09 -19.15
CA THR A 621 -14.89 20.04 -19.93
C THR A 621 -15.22 21.45 -19.50
N ASP A 622 -14.16 22.23 -19.32
CA ASP A 622 -14.17 23.66 -19.11
C ASP A 622 -14.08 24.45 -20.43
N GLN A 623 -13.99 23.73 -21.57
CA GLN A 623 -13.93 24.31 -22.90
C GLN A 623 -15.29 24.24 -23.58
N SER A 624 -15.45 25.07 -24.62
CA SER A 624 -16.63 25.02 -25.48
C SER A 624 -16.86 23.60 -25.98
N VAL A 625 -18.09 23.13 -25.83
CA VAL A 625 -18.50 21.77 -26.18
C VAL A 625 -19.70 21.81 -27.10
N LYS A 626 -19.70 20.94 -28.11
CA LYS A 626 -20.85 20.68 -28.98
C LYS A 626 -21.35 19.28 -28.70
N LEU A 627 -22.57 19.19 -28.20
CA LEU A 627 -23.27 17.95 -27.91
C LEU A 627 -24.31 17.69 -28.99
N LYS A 628 -24.34 16.48 -29.52
CA LYS A 628 -25.33 16.01 -30.48
C LYS A 628 -25.95 14.71 -30.00
N ARG A 629 -27.27 14.68 -29.87
CA ARG A 629 -28.05 13.50 -29.49
C ARG A 629 -29.19 13.31 -30.48
N GLY A 630 -29.07 12.33 -31.37
CA GLY A 630 -30.00 12.18 -32.51
C GLY A 630 -30.05 13.45 -33.37
N ALA A 631 -31.24 14.04 -33.51
CA ALA A 631 -31.45 15.30 -34.22
C ALA A 631 -31.21 16.56 -33.36
N SER A 632 -31.03 16.41 -32.04
CA SER A 632 -30.78 17.54 -31.14
C SER A 632 -29.31 17.93 -31.14
N ILE A 633 -29.02 19.24 -31.21
CA ILE A 633 -27.67 19.80 -31.18
C ILE A 633 -27.65 20.94 -30.16
N VAL A 634 -26.73 20.87 -29.19
CA VAL A 634 -26.54 21.87 -28.15
C VAL A 634 -25.06 22.24 -28.06
N THR A 635 -24.76 23.52 -27.96
CA THR A 635 -23.43 24.04 -27.63
C THR A 635 -23.45 24.69 -26.26
N ALA A 636 -22.35 24.55 -25.50
CA ALA A 636 -22.17 25.15 -24.19
C ALA A 636 -20.72 25.60 -23.99
N SER A 637 -20.47 26.52 -23.05
CA SER A 637 -19.10 26.95 -22.69
C SER A 637 -18.35 25.93 -21.84
N GLY A 638 -19.06 24.96 -21.27
CA GLY A 638 -18.50 23.83 -20.55
C GLY A 638 -19.59 22.79 -20.29
N MET A 639 -19.19 21.60 -19.86
CA MET A 639 -20.09 20.50 -19.55
C MET A 639 -19.53 19.65 -18.41
N SER A 640 -20.42 19.09 -17.61
CA SER A 640 -20.13 17.97 -16.72
C SER A 640 -21.21 16.91 -16.91
N TYR A 641 -20.82 15.69 -17.25
CA TYR A 641 -21.67 14.54 -17.39
C TYR A 641 -21.30 13.53 -16.31
N ASN A 642 -22.28 13.14 -15.50
CA ASN A 642 -22.14 12.06 -14.53
C ASN A 642 -22.87 10.83 -15.06
N ASN A 643 -22.13 9.75 -15.30
CA ASN A 643 -22.64 8.55 -15.94
C ASN A 643 -23.52 7.71 -15.01
N LEU A 644 -23.27 7.75 -13.69
CA LEU A 644 -24.09 7.10 -12.67
C LEU A 644 -25.48 7.72 -12.58
N THR A 645 -25.56 9.06 -12.53
CA THR A 645 -26.84 9.77 -12.41
C THR A 645 -27.49 10.05 -13.77
N ARG A 646 -26.76 9.84 -14.88
CA ARG A 646 -27.15 10.20 -16.25
C ARG A 646 -27.53 11.67 -16.41
N VAL A 647 -26.91 12.56 -15.63
CA VAL A 647 -27.19 14.01 -15.66
C VAL A 647 -26.10 14.72 -16.45
N VAL A 648 -26.51 15.47 -17.48
CA VAL A 648 -25.64 16.42 -18.18
C VAL A 648 -25.89 17.82 -17.62
N LYS A 649 -24.88 18.43 -17.03
CA LYS A 649 -24.86 19.85 -16.64
C LYS A 649 -24.09 20.63 -17.69
N LEU A 650 -24.75 21.59 -18.34
CA LEU A 650 -24.14 22.52 -19.26
C LEU A 650 -23.89 23.85 -18.55
N VAL A 651 -22.72 24.44 -18.74
CA VAL A 651 -22.26 25.63 -18.01
C VAL A 651 -21.99 26.78 -18.97
N GLY A 652 -22.32 28.00 -18.55
CA GLY A 652 -22.06 29.24 -19.30
C GLY A 652 -23.10 29.50 -20.39
N GLN A 653 -22.64 29.84 -21.59
CA GLN A 653 -23.52 30.19 -22.71
C GLN A 653 -24.02 28.93 -23.41
N VAL A 654 -25.27 28.55 -23.15
CA VAL A 654 -25.91 27.37 -23.75
C VAL A 654 -26.81 27.80 -24.90
N ARG A 655 -26.63 27.21 -26.08
CA ARG A 655 -27.47 27.43 -27.28
C ARG A 655 -27.72 26.11 -27.98
N GLY A 656 -28.91 25.89 -28.52
CA GLY A 656 -29.17 24.64 -29.23
C GLY A 656 -30.58 24.50 -29.74
N VAL A 657 -30.77 23.49 -30.57
CA VAL A 657 -32.09 23.04 -31.03
C VAL A 657 -32.30 21.64 -30.46
N ILE A 658 -33.40 21.47 -29.72
CA ILE A 658 -33.83 20.18 -29.19
C ILE A 658 -34.98 19.71 -30.07
N ALA A 659 -34.81 18.57 -30.73
CA ALA A 659 -35.85 17.98 -31.58
C ALA A 659 -36.94 17.31 -30.72
N ALA A 660 -38.19 17.31 -31.20
CA ALA A 660 -39.37 16.93 -30.41
C ALA A 660 -39.52 15.42 -30.13
N ASP A 661 -38.68 14.55 -30.70
CA ASP A 661 -38.78 13.10 -30.49
C ASP A 661 -37.74 12.62 -29.47
N THR A 662 -38.06 12.67 -28.17
CA THR A 662 -37.57 11.76 -27.10
C THR A 662 -38.06 12.17 -25.71
N PHE A 663 -39.38 12.26 -25.50
CA PHE A 663 -39.97 12.11 -24.17
C PHE A 663 -40.85 10.86 -24.19
N ILE A 664 -40.32 9.74 -23.69
CA ILE A 664 -41.20 8.66 -23.22
C ILE A 664 -41.76 9.13 -21.89
N SER A 665 -43.08 9.31 -21.87
CA SER A 665 -43.89 9.63 -20.70
C SER A 665 -43.70 8.61 -19.59
N ASN A 666 -43.22 9.03 -18.43
CA ASN A 666 -43.52 8.33 -17.17
C ASN A 666 -44.63 9.09 -16.45
N SER A 667 -45.86 8.85 -16.89
CA SER A 667 -47.05 9.06 -16.09
C SER A 667 -47.26 7.83 -15.19
N ALA A 668 -46.87 7.90 -13.91
CA ALA A 668 -47.48 7.09 -12.85
C ALA A 668 -47.18 7.61 -11.43
N SER A 669 -48.25 8.02 -10.76
CA SER A 669 -48.47 8.24 -9.33
C SER A 669 -47.94 9.52 -8.65
N PRO A 670 -48.86 10.39 -8.16
CA PRO A 670 -48.57 11.37 -7.13
C PRO A 670 -48.88 10.76 -5.75
N LYS A 671 -47.89 10.64 -4.87
CA LYS A 671 -48.16 10.47 -3.42
C LYS A 671 -47.11 11.23 -2.60
N ARG A 672 -47.64 12.27 -1.95
CA ARG A 672 -47.23 13.02 -0.75
C ARG A 672 -45.75 13.09 -0.37
#